data_AF-G7GD44-F1
#
_entry.id   AF-G7GD44-F1
#
_cell.length_a   1.000
_cell.length_b   1.000
_cell.length_c   1.000
_cell.angle_alpha   90.00
_cell.angle_beta   90.00
_cell.angle_gamma   90.00
#
_symmetry.space_group_name_H-M   'P 1'
#
loop_
_entity.id
_entity.type
_entity.pdbx_description
1 polymer ?
#
loop_
_entity_poly.entity_id
_entity_poly.type
_entity_poly.pdbx_seq_one_letter_code
_entity_poly.pdbx_strand_id
1 'polypeptide(L)'
;MATLYTVSFKRTVLATLIGLCLSRYAFALQELSDDGLSATTGEGIAILPTNTYMILRAAGPNETQNALLTDRTKDTGYIHYLPVGGLTSIVQDTNKDGYVSDGVTAIGGSVRPVDHSVGKADLYLYGLALSKNANNDVNSRFDSGLTGLIANAAIASWGSAQNPWIFKTTTAKNVPNFSAANCTGASDLSCQITYLNLEAPLYDITRPTTAEAGADAYNLKLAFWTDAFVRDQSKAEGSVDQFNLGENFGTTAAGRANRLRLQAIWNGFSINGSNLQMFQTLNGATNTKGMSSFYNNTLGLAGVLRFNSGDGANLKATMTDTTTSSIGTTSAWTTISNGQDTTFGTSKTASTGNCGNASTGNFTATAGSAGCKYIVQNQKRTDTQTRTRTWTAPNVQGVLRLSTRETADTDRLATPATGGASPNFASNEGLYIYNLNANLVLGSLYQPVILGSDGKNLSLEIARIPNKPEIYKKIYTDYSGTDATYLGSTCNIYQCGTSDIANYQGGSPRTDYSASALSNKKLATHSSISIGTVYSPDGGKTLLAFKGDASNDAIGISFGGPLQNNTLTTTTSNTAIQVRYAERAMSTSTWLQSSRCTGTNIWGTCNSTSDTTGYLYQWQYDNGTSLVNSANGWTATPTSAASCNGGSGSCNNVSGTTPIYGTVANRTWSDTNLNGGAWKSTSSAAVNAFIGASNGTTGYVIPATNTAPIPNVASPSPSTNFGSAVIDGLLIQHMKITTTGL
;
A
#
# COMPACT_ATOMS: atom_id res chain seq x y z
N MET A 1 38.96 8.46 86.32
CA MET A 1 40.02 8.84 85.35
C MET A 1 41.13 7.82 85.52
N ALA A 2 41.53 6.96 84.58
CA ALA A 2 41.26 6.83 83.16
C ALA A 2 41.33 5.33 82.80
N THR A 3 40.47 4.90 81.88
CA THR A 3 40.55 3.61 81.18
C THR A 3 41.80 3.61 80.31
N LEU A 4 42.76 2.74 80.63
CA LEU A 4 43.91 2.44 79.78
C LEU A 4 43.46 1.49 78.66
N TYR A 5 43.11 2.06 77.52
CA TYR A 5 42.93 1.35 76.25
C TYR A 5 44.27 0.75 75.82
N THR A 6 44.42 -0.56 75.98
CA THR A 6 45.48 -1.32 75.34
C THR A 6 44.98 -1.80 73.99
N VAL A 7 45.74 -1.48 72.94
CA VAL A 7 45.53 -1.77 71.51
C VAL A 7 44.70 -0.72 70.74
N SER A 8 45.40 0.28 70.21
CA SER A 8 44.90 1.17 69.16
C SER A 8 44.86 0.42 67.82
N PHE A 9 43.68 -0.02 67.38
CA PHE A 9 43.50 -0.50 66.02
C PHE A 9 43.73 0.67 65.05
N LYS A 10 44.71 0.55 64.15
CA LYS A 10 44.99 1.61 63.16
C LYS A 10 43.75 1.82 62.29
N ARG A 11 43.33 3.09 62.10
CA ARG A 11 42.15 3.46 61.29
C ARG A 11 42.16 2.85 59.89
N THR A 12 43.34 2.65 59.31
CA THR A 12 43.55 1.98 58.01
C THR A 12 43.22 0.48 58.02
N VAL A 13 43.42 -0.22 59.14
CA VAL A 13 43.10 -1.65 59.29
C VAL A 13 41.60 -1.85 59.52
N LEU A 14 40.96 -0.96 60.29
CA LEU A 14 39.51 -0.97 60.46
C LEU A 14 38.77 -0.63 59.15
N ALA A 15 39.30 0.32 58.37
CA ALA A 15 38.74 0.69 57.06
C ALA A 15 38.89 -0.43 56.02
N THR A 16 39.98 -1.20 56.04
CA THR A 16 40.17 -2.36 55.15
C THR A 16 39.30 -3.55 55.56
N LEU A 17 39.13 -3.81 56.85
CA LEU A 17 38.21 -4.86 57.34
C LEU A 17 36.74 -4.51 57.04
N ILE A 18 36.33 -3.26 57.22
CA ILE A 18 34.99 -2.79 56.84
C ILE A 18 34.83 -2.83 55.30
N GLY A 19 35.86 -2.49 54.53
CA GLY A 19 35.87 -2.63 53.07
C GLY A 19 35.73 -4.09 52.60
N LEU A 20 36.35 -5.04 53.31
CA LEU A 20 36.27 -6.48 53.03
C LEU A 20 34.90 -7.07 53.43
N CYS A 21 34.28 -6.57 54.49
CA CYS A 21 32.95 -6.99 54.94
C CYS A 21 31.80 -6.35 54.15
N LEU A 22 32.06 -5.23 53.44
CA LEU A 22 31.08 -4.52 52.60
C LEU A 22 31.25 -4.79 51.09
N SER A 23 32.34 -5.45 50.67
CA SER A 23 32.51 -5.88 49.28
C SER A 23 31.49 -6.96 48.95
N ARG A 24 30.54 -6.64 48.06
CA ARG A 24 29.63 -7.61 47.48
C ARG A 24 30.43 -8.67 46.73
N TYR A 25 30.09 -9.93 46.95
CA TYR A 25 30.71 -11.13 46.38
C TYR A 25 31.10 -10.92 44.90
N ALA A 26 32.41 -10.84 44.65
CA ALA A 26 32.97 -11.11 43.34
C ALA A 26 33.35 -12.58 43.34
N PHE A 27 32.57 -13.41 42.65
CA PHE A 27 32.99 -14.78 42.35
C PHE A 27 34.16 -14.69 41.37
N ALA A 28 35.38 -14.79 41.90
CA ALA A 28 36.54 -15.10 41.09
C ALA A 28 36.42 -16.58 40.66
N LEU A 29 36.66 -16.84 39.37
CA LEU A 29 36.69 -18.17 38.75
C LEU A 29 37.54 -19.15 39.58
N GLN A 30 36.89 -19.96 40.40
CA GLN A 30 37.49 -21.11 41.06
C GLN A 30 37.48 -22.28 40.06
N GLU A 31 38.60 -22.98 39.95
CA GLU A 31 38.68 -24.22 39.18
C GLU A 31 37.70 -25.24 39.78
N LEU A 32 36.59 -25.49 39.08
CA LEU A 32 35.64 -26.54 39.42
C LEU A 32 36.19 -27.86 38.84
N SER A 33 36.36 -28.88 39.68
CA SER A 33 36.66 -30.23 39.19
C SER A 33 35.50 -30.76 38.35
N ASP A 34 35.78 -31.63 37.38
CA ASP A 34 34.76 -32.29 36.54
C ASP A 34 33.64 -32.95 37.37
N ASP A 35 33.99 -33.48 38.54
CA ASP A 35 33.05 -34.09 39.49
C ASP A 35 32.07 -33.04 40.09
N GLY A 36 32.55 -31.82 40.37
CA GLY A 36 31.72 -30.69 40.81
C GLY A 36 30.84 -30.12 39.69
N LEU A 37 31.34 -30.07 38.47
CA LEU A 37 30.57 -29.69 37.27
C LEU A 37 29.42 -30.67 36.99
N SER A 38 29.62 -31.97 37.24
CA SER A 38 28.59 -33.01 37.05
C SER A 38 27.41 -32.90 38.04
N ALA A 39 27.66 -32.38 39.25
CA ALA A 39 26.65 -32.20 40.29
C ALA A 39 25.89 -30.87 40.18
N THR A 40 26.44 -29.88 39.49
CA THR A 40 25.88 -28.53 39.36
C THR A 40 24.92 -28.46 38.17
N THR A 41 23.79 -29.16 38.27
CA THR A 41 22.71 -29.03 37.28
C THR A 41 21.92 -27.74 37.54
N GLY A 42 22.00 -26.76 36.63
CA GLY A 42 21.17 -25.54 36.66
C GLY A 42 21.91 -24.20 36.60
N GLU A 43 23.24 -24.17 36.68
CA GLU A 43 24.02 -22.94 36.47
C GLU A 43 24.30 -22.76 34.96
N GLY A 44 23.91 -21.60 34.43
CA GLY A 44 24.12 -21.22 33.03
C GLY A 44 25.04 -20.02 32.92
N ILE A 45 25.56 -19.79 31.71
CA ILE A 45 26.34 -18.59 31.39
C ILE A 45 25.36 -17.50 30.93
N ALA A 46 25.32 -16.40 31.67
CA ALA A 46 24.66 -15.17 31.24
C ALA A 46 25.65 -14.32 30.43
N ILE A 47 25.25 -13.90 29.23
CA ILE A 47 26.05 -13.07 28.33
C ILE A 47 25.33 -11.74 28.14
N LEU A 48 26.06 -10.63 28.24
CA LEU A 48 25.53 -9.29 27.98
C LEU A 48 26.46 -8.57 26.98
N PRO A 49 26.18 -8.68 25.68
CA PRO A 49 26.92 -7.94 24.67
C PRO A 49 26.69 -6.44 24.84
N THR A 50 27.77 -5.67 24.98
CA THR A 50 27.75 -4.20 25.05
C THR A 50 28.73 -3.61 24.06
N ASN A 51 28.38 -2.45 23.50
CA ASN A 51 29.12 -1.78 22.42
C ASN A 51 29.52 -2.74 21.29
N THR A 52 28.63 -3.67 20.95
CA THR A 52 28.93 -4.77 20.03
C THR A 52 28.47 -4.45 18.60
N TYR A 53 29.23 -4.93 17.63
CA TYR A 53 28.88 -4.96 16.23
C TYR A 53 29.67 -6.07 15.57
N MET A 54 29.18 -6.56 14.43
CA MET A 54 29.84 -7.61 13.66
C MET A 54 29.98 -7.17 12.21
N ILE A 55 31.15 -7.40 11.64
CA ILE A 55 31.41 -7.26 10.22
C ILE A 55 32.30 -8.42 9.78
N LEU A 56 31.85 -9.20 8.80
CA LEU A 56 32.62 -10.26 8.19
C LEU A 56 33.54 -9.68 7.10
N ARG A 57 34.85 -9.76 7.33
CA ARG A 57 35.91 -9.21 6.49
C ARG A 57 36.80 -10.32 5.94
N ALA A 58 37.53 -10.04 4.87
CA ALA A 58 38.60 -10.92 4.41
C ALA A 58 39.64 -11.15 5.51
N ALA A 59 40.34 -12.30 5.42
CA ALA A 59 41.47 -12.58 6.28
C ALA A 59 42.54 -11.50 6.14
N GLY A 60 43.03 -10.99 7.27
CA GLY A 60 44.00 -9.90 7.27
C GLY A 60 44.29 -9.38 8.68
N PRO A 61 45.16 -8.37 8.79
CA PRO A 61 45.44 -7.71 10.06
C PRO A 61 44.21 -6.93 10.56
N ASN A 62 44.20 -6.62 11.87
CA ASN A 62 43.17 -5.75 12.46
C ASN A 62 43.10 -4.40 11.75
N GLU A 63 41.88 -3.95 11.47
CA GLU A 63 41.61 -2.72 10.73
C GLU A 63 41.27 -1.55 11.67
N THR A 64 41.46 -0.32 11.17
CA THR A 64 41.01 0.87 11.89
C THR A 64 39.49 1.00 11.82
N GLN A 65 38.90 1.71 12.79
CA GLN A 65 37.46 1.95 12.80
C GLN A 65 36.97 2.64 11.51
N ASN A 66 37.75 3.59 10.99
CA ASN A 66 37.42 4.28 9.74
C ASN A 66 37.40 3.32 8.54
N ALA A 67 38.35 2.38 8.46
CA ALA A 67 38.39 1.37 7.40
C ALA A 67 37.17 0.44 7.46
N LEU A 68 36.78 -0.01 8.66
CA LEU A 68 35.57 -0.84 8.83
C LEU A 68 34.29 -0.15 8.36
N LEU A 69 34.20 1.18 8.50
CA LEU A 69 33.02 1.95 8.09
C LEU A 69 33.00 2.30 6.59
N THR A 70 34.16 2.60 6.01
CA THR A 70 34.23 3.26 4.69
C THR A 70 34.78 2.36 3.58
N ASP A 71 35.60 1.37 3.91
CA ASP A 71 36.25 0.53 2.91
C ASP A 71 35.44 -0.73 2.64
N ARG A 72 34.63 -0.73 1.58
CA ARG A 72 33.86 -1.90 1.12
C ARG A 72 34.71 -2.94 0.36
N THR A 73 35.96 -2.63 0.00
CA THR A 73 36.77 -3.51 -0.88
C THR A 73 37.18 -4.82 -0.23
N LYS A 74 37.15 -4.91 1.11
CA LYS A 74 37.47 -6.13 1.87
C LYS A 74 36.25 -6.83 2.46
N ASP A 75 35.05 -6.55 1.95
CA ASP A 75 33.81 -7.28 2.26
C ASP A 75 33.69 -8.59 1.51
N THR A 76 34.84 -9.24 1.36
CA THR A 76 35.01 -10.49 0.64
C THR A 76 35.13 -11.67 1.59
N GLY A 77 35.10 -11.45 2.91
CA GLY A 77 34.91 -12.54 3.88
C GLY A 77 33.56 -13.20 3.67
N TYR A 78 33.55 -14.53 3.59
CA TYR A 78 32.38 -15.28 3.16
C TYR A 78 32.10 -16.52 4.01
N ILE A 79 30.84 -16.94 3.99
CA ILE A 79 30.37 -18.26 4.37
C ILE A 79 30.04 -18.99 3.07
N HIS A 80 30.64 -20.15 2.89
CA HIS A 80 30.51 -20.96 1.67
C HIS A 80 29.66 -22.19 1.95
N TYR A 81 28.53 -22.29 1.28
CA TYR A 81 27.67 -23.46 1.30
C TYR A 81 27.97 -24.29 0.06
N LEU A 82 28.95 -25.19 0.20
CA LEU A 82 29.38 -26.08 -0.86
C LEU A 82 28.55 -27.37 -0.86
N PRO A 83 27.86 -27.69 -1.97
CA PRO A 83 27.18 -28.97 -2.09
C PRO A 83 28.21 -30.09 -2.32
N VAL A 84 28.24 -31.09 -1.43
CA VAL A 84 29.13 -32.25 -1.53
C VAL A 84 28.44 -33.46 -2.19
N GLY A 85 29.23 -34.44 -2.65
CA GLY A 85 28.75 -35.67 -3.29
C GLY A 85 28.59 -35.58 -4.81
N GLY A 86 28.30 -36.69 -5.50
CA GLY A 86 27.99 -36.71 -6.94
C GLY A 86 26.54 -36.29 -7.22
N LEU A 87 26.16 -36.19 -8.50
CA LEU A 87 24.75 -36.28 -8.90
C LEU A 87 24.42 -37.74 -9.19
N THR A 88 23.19 -38.16 -8.89
CA THR A 88 22.72 -39.48 -9.31
C THR A 88 22.30 -39.44 -10.78
N SER A 89 22.36 -40.58 -11.47
CA SER A 89 21.90 -40.67 -12.86
C SER A 89 20.42 -40.31 -13.02
N ILE A 90 19.61 -40.54 -11.99
CA ILE A 90 18.18 -40.21 -11.97
C ILE A 90 17.93 -38.71 -12.15
N VAL A 91 18.73 -37.86 -11.50
CA VAL A 91 18.57 -36.40 -11.65
C VAL A 91 19.19 -35.89 -12.95
N GLN A 92 20.15 -36.62 -13.52
CA GLN A 92 20.82 -36.25 -14.77
C GLN A 92 20.03 -36.68 -16.02
N ASP A 93 19.18 -37.69 -15.91
CA ASP A 93 18.21 -38.10 -16.92
C ASP A 93 17.00 -37.16 -16.88
N THR A 94 17.16 -36.01 -17.52
CA THR A 94 16.18 -34.92 -17.55
C THR A 94 14.99 -35.22 -18.44
N ASN A 95 15.19 -36.05 -19.47
CA ASN A 95 14.14 -36.45 -20.41
C ASN A 95 13.38 -37.73 -19.95
N LYS A 96 13.88 -38.41 -18.91
CA LYS A 96 13.31 -39.59 -18.25
C LYS A 96 13.24 -40.81 -19.16
N ASP A 97 14.21 -40.98 -20.07
CA ASP A 97 14.28 -42.13 -20.97
C ASP A 97 15.07 -43.32 -20.40
N GLY A 98 15.62 -43.17 -19.20
CA GLY A 98 16.43 -44.15 -18.49
C GLY A 98 17.92 -44.07 -18.80
N TYR A 99 18.36 -43.11 -19.61
CA TYR A 99 19.75 -42.90 -19.99
C TYR A 99 20.16 -41.46 -19.71
N VAL A 100 21.45 -41.24 -19.46
CA VAL A 100 22.05 -39.91 -19.38
C VAL A 100 22.92 -39.74 -20.61
N SER A 101 22.53 -38.86 -21.55
CA SER A 101 23.16 -38.76 -22.86
C SER A 101 23.58 -37.34 -23.24
N ASP A 102 24.72 -37.23 -23.93
CA ASP A 102 25.19 -36.03 -24.62
C ASP A 102 24.56 -35.84 -26.02
N GLY A 103 23.68 -36.77 -26.45
CA GLY A 103 23.06 -36.76 -27.77
C GLY A 103 23.97 -37.18 -28.92
N VAL A 104 25.19 -37.63 -28.65
CA VAL A 104 26.19 -37.96 -29.67
C VAL A 104 26.82 -39.34 -29.41
N THR A 105 27.10 -39.66 -28.16
CA THR A 105 27.69 -40.92 -27.72
C THR A 105 26.62 -42.01 -27.70
N ALA A 106 26.85 -43.11 -28.44
CA ALA A 106 25.92 -44.23 -28.47
C ALA A 106 25.93 -44.99 -27.13
N ILE A 107 24.74 -45.19 -26.54
CA ILE A 107 24.55 -45.93 -25.29
C ILE A 107 23.69 -47.16 -25.60
N GLY A 108 24.28 -48.35 -25.42
CA GLY A 108 23.62 -49.61 -25.78
C GLY A 108 23.42 -49.79 -27.30
N GLY A 109 24.32 -49.24 -28.13
CA GLY A 109 24.30 -49.40 -29.58
C GLY A 109 23.41 -48.41 -30.35
N SER A 110 22.86 -47.39 -29.69
CA SER A 110 22.09 -46.33 -30.35
C SER A 110 22.36 -44.97 -29.70
N VAL A 111 22.33 -43.91 -30.50
CA VAL A 111 22.36 -42.53 -30.00
C VAL A 111 21.01 -42.23 -29.36
N ARG A 112 21.04 -41.73 -28.12
CA ARG A 112 19.86 -41.36 -27.35
C ARG A 112 19.61 -39.85 -27.47
N PRO A 113 18.38 -39.36 -27.24
CA PRO A 113 18.13 -37.93 -27.11
C PRO A 113 19.03 -37.29 -26.04
N VAL A 114 19.47 -36.05 -26.28
CA VAL A 114 20.33 -35.32 -25.33
C VAL A 114 19.59 -34.96 -24.06
N ASP A 115 20.29 -35.03 -22.93
CA ASP A 115 19.82 -34.49 -21.66
C ASP A 115 20.27 -33.05 -21.45
N HIS A 116 19.47 -32.29 -20.69
CA HIS A 116 19.91 -31.01 -20.17
C HIS A 116 20.89 -31.20 -19.01
N SER A 117 21.89 -30.32 -18.96
CA SER A 117 22.84 -30.29 -17.86
C SER A 117 22.15 -29.91 -16.55
N VAL A 118 22.36 -30.73 -15.54
CA VAL A 118 21.99 -30.43 -14.15
C VAL A 118 23.26 -30.09 -13.39
N GLY A 119 23.25 -28.93 -12.74
CA GLY A 119 24.35 -28.46 -11.88
C GLY A 119 23.94 -28.37 -10.43
N LYS A 120 24.93 -28.18 -9.56
CA LYS A 120 24.70 -28.03 -8.11
C LYS A 120 24.64 -26.56 -7.72
N ALA A 121 23.80 -26.22 -6.75
CA ALA A 121 23.74 -24.87 -6.21
C ALA A 121 24.94 -24.63 -5.28
N ASP A 122 25.83 -23.73 -5.68
CA ASP A 122 27.03 -23.34 -4.93
C ASP A 122 26.84 -21.90 -4.43
N LEU A 123 26.74 -21.71 -3.10
CA LEU A 123 26.28 -20.45 -2.52
C LEU A 123 27.37 -19.78 -1.69
N TYR A 124 27.59 -18.49 -1.95
CA TYR A 124 28.48 -17.64 -1.16
C TYR A 124 27.65 -16.56 -0.49
N LEU A 125 27.74 -16.45 0.84
CA LEU A 125 27.23 -15.32 1.60
C LEU A 125 28.41 -14.49 2.09
N TYR A 126 28.48 -13.21 1.71
CA TYR A 126 29.63 -12.36 2.02
C TYR A 126 29.21 -10.96 2.47
N GLY A 127 30.17 -10.24 3.07
CA GLY A 127 29.96 -8.89 3.60
C GLY A 127 28.93 -8.84 4.74
N LEU A 128 28.66 -9.96 5.41
CA LEU A 128 27.72 -10.06 6.53
C LEU A 128 28.06 -9.03 7.61
N ALA A 129 27.10 -8.18 7.95
CA ALA A 129 27.25 -7.20 9.00
C ALA A 129 25.99 -7.11 9.86
N LEU A 130 26.20 -6.96 11.18
CA LEU A 130 25.15 -6.81 12.18
C LEU A 130 25.49 -5.63 13.10
N SER A 131 24.56 -4.69 13.24
CA SER A 131 24.76 -3.45 13.99
C SER A 131 23.43 -2.92 14.54
N LYS A 132 23.46 -1.77 15.22
CA LYS A 132 22.23 -0.98 15.40
C LYS A 132 21.88 -0.23 14.11
N ASN A 133 20.60 0.06 13.94
CA ASN A 133 20.04 0.89 12.87
C ASN A 133 19.88 2.33 13.39
N ALA A 134 20.76 3.23 12.99
CA ALA A 134 20.76 4.63 13.42
C ALA A 134 20.13 5.59 12.38
N ASN A 135 20.29 5.34 11.08
CA ASN A 135 19.85 6.27 10.04
C ASN A 135 18.80 5.70 9.08
N ASN A 136 18.48 4.40 9.21
CA ASN A 136 17.49 3.72 8.39
C ASN A 136 17.81 3.71 6.88
N ASP A 137 19.08 3.86 6.51
CA ASP A 137 19.50 3.76 5.12
C ASP A 137 19.44 2.30 4.65
N VAL A 138 18.59 2.02 3.68
CA VAL A 138 18.40 0.70 3.05
C VAL A 138 19.39 0.41 1.92
N ASN A 139 20.40 1.26 1.72
CA ASN A 139 21.47 1.10 0.74
C ASN A 139 22.82 0.79 1.38
N SER A 140 23.04 1.29 2.59
CA SER A 140 24.28 1.05 3.31
C SER A 140 24.28 -0.30 4.02
N ARG A 141 25.45 -0.94 4.01
CA ARG A 141 25.75 -2.13 4.83
C ARG A 141 25.61 -1.88 6.32
N PHE A 142 26.04 -0.69 6.76
CA PHE A 142 26.36 -0.38 8.14
C PHE A 142 26.14 1.11 8.37
N ASP A 143 25.69 1.50 9.55
CA ASP A 143 25.36 2.89 9.81
C ASP A 143 26.56 3.63 10.38
N SER A 144 27.22 4.45 9.57
CA SER A 144 28.30 5.32 10.05
C SER A 144 27.80 6.45 11.00
N GLY A 145 26.48 6.62 11.10
CA GLY A 145 25.82 7.73 11.78
C GLY A 145 26.14 9.10 11.19
N LEU A 146 25.59 10.16 11.78
CA LEU A 146 25.80 11.56 11.36
C LEU A 146 27.25 12.05 11.54
N THR A 147 28.05 11.36 12.35
CA THR A 147 29.42 11.77 12.73
C THR A 147 30.53 10.86 12.21
N GLY A 148 30.21 9.78 11.49
CA GLY A 148 31.22 8.88 10.90
C GLY A 148 31.97 7.99 11.90
N LEU A 149 31.37 7.70 13.07
CA LEU A 149 32.01 6.96 14.17
C LEU A 149 31.33 5.61 14.41
N ILE A 150 32.12 4.58 14.75
CA ILE A 150 31.62 3.23 15.05
C ILE A 150 30.66 3.21 16.26
N ALA A 151 30.81 4.16 17.19
CA ALA A 151 29.88 4.31 18.32
C ALA A 151 28.41 4.49 17.87
N ASN A 152 28.18 4.98 16.65
CA ASN A 152 26.84 5.12 16.06
C ASN A 152 26.29 3.83 15.44
N ALA A 153 27.11 2.81 15.26
CA ALA A 153 26.71 1.51 14.75
C ALA A 153 26.75 0.41 15.80
N ALA A 154 27.58 0.60 16.83
CA ALA A 154 27.68 -0.32 17.95
C ALA A 154 26.36 -0.36 18.73
N ILE A 155 25.85 -1.57 18.97
CA ILE A 155 24.71 -1.86 19.83
C ILE A 155 25.18 -1.58 21.26
N ALA A 156 24.64 -0.54 21.90
CA ALA A 156 25.11 -0.10 23.22
C ALA A 156 24.94 -1.21 24.26
N SER A 157 23.76 -1.85 24.27
CA SER A 157 23.47 -3.04 25.07
C SER A 157 22.51 -3.97 24.34
N TRP A 158 22.79 -5.26 24.36
CA TRP A 158 21.88 -6.30 23.88
C TRP A 158 21.33 -7.14 25.02
N GLY A 159 20.36 -6.55 25.74
CA GLY A 159 19.77 -7.13 26.94
C GLY A 159 20.08 -6.30 28.18
N SER A 160 19.83 -6.89 29.34
CA SER A 160 20.14 -6.31 30.65
C SER A 160 20.57 -7.40 31.63
N ALA A 161 20.99 -7.02 32.84
CA ALA A 161 21.31 -8.00 33.88
C ALA A 161 20.09 -8.87 34.27
N GLN A 162 18.88 -8.31 34.17
CA GLN A 162 17.62 -9.00 34.46
C GLN A 162 17.12 -9.84 33.28
N ASN A 163 17.56 -9.51 32.06
CA ASN A 163 17.16 -10.17 30.83
C ASN A 163 18.37 -10.31 29.89
N PRO A 164 19.36 -11.15 30.25
CA PRO A 164 20.57 -11.34 29.46
C PRO A 164 20.36 -12.40 28.36
N TRP A 165 21.37 -12.58 27.52
CA TRP A 165 21.50 -13.83 26.78
C TRP A 165 21.83 -14.96 27.75
N ILE A 166 21.27 -16.14 27.52
CA ILE A 166 21.47 -17.30 28.38
C ILE A 166 21.95 -18.48 27.55
N PHE A 167 23.08 -19.05 27.96
CA PHE A 167 23.55 -20.35 27.48
C PHE A 167 23.59 -21.32 28.65
N LYS A 168 22.70 -22.32 28.67
CA LYS A 168 22.54 -23.19 29.84
C LYS A 168 22.14 -24.61 29.46
N THR A 169 22.43 -25.55 30.35
CA THR A 169 21.87 -26.90 30.32
C THR A 169 20.86 -27.05 31.45
N THR A 170 19.69 -27.60 31.17
CA THR A 170 18.66 -27.85 32.20
C THR A 170 17.80 -29.06 31.85
N THR A 171 17.07 -29.58 32.84
CA THR A 171 16.21 -30.76 32.67
C THR A 171 14.74 -30.36 32.81
N ALA A 172 13.97 -30.53 31.74
CA ALA A 172 12.51 -30.44 31.79
C ALA A 172 11.91 -31.73 32.34
N LYS A 173 10.90 -31.59 33.19
CA LYS A 173 10.16 -32.68 33.82
C LYS A 173 8.74 -32.77 33.26
N ASN A 174 8.12 -33.94 33.42
CA ASN A 174 6.76 -34.22 32.94
C ASN A 174 6.58 -34.00 31.43
N VAL A 175 7.65 -34.15 30.66
CA VAL A 175 7.62 -33.94 29.20
C VAL A 175 6.82 -35.08 28.57
N PRO A 176 5.77 -34.79 27.78
CA PRO A 176 5.02 -35.82 27.08
C PRO A 176 5.90 -36.65 26.14
N ASN A 177 5.55 -37.92 25.96
CA ASN A 177 6.25 -38.83 25.06
C ASN A 177 5.27 -39.74 24.30
N PHE A 178 5.79 -40.61 23.44
CA PHE A 178 5.00 -41.56 22.66
C PHE A 178 4.62 -42.84 23.42
N SER A 179 5.05 -43.01 24.66
CA SER A 179 4.71 -44.18 25.48
C SER A 179 3.20 -44.31 25.67
N ALA A 180 2.69 -45.54 25.78
CA ALA A 180 1.29 -45.77 26.13
C ALA A 180 0.98 -45.31 27.57
N ALA A 181 1.96 -45.39 28.48
CA ALA A 181 1.83 -44.89 29.83
C ALA A 181 1.96 -43.35 29.86
N ASN A 182 1.27 -42.74 30.83
CA ASN A 182 1.43 -41.30 31.12
C ASN A 182 2.56 -41.10 32.13
N CYS A 183 3.14 -39.89 32.14
CA CYS A 183 4.18 -39.53 33.09
C CYS A 183 3.66 -39.68 34.53
N THR A 184 4.45 -40.34 35.36
CA THR A 184 4.10 -40.63 36.77
C THR A 184 4.55 -39.55 37.75
N GLY A 185 4.88 -38.36 37.23
CA GLY A 185 5.28 -37.19 38.00
C GLY A 185 6.72 -36.75 37.73
N ALA A 186 7.17 -35.75 38.48
CA ALA A 186 8.42 -35.04 38.22
C ALA A 186 9.68 -35.92 38.35
N SER A 187 9.62 -37.05 39.06
CA SER A 187 10.71 -38.02 39.23
C SER A 187 10.75 -39.12 38.18
N ASP A 188 9.78 -39.15 37.26
CA ASP A 188 9.73 -40.14 36.19
C ASP A 188 10.82 -39.87 35.13
N LEU A 189 11.90 -40.64 35.17
CA LEU A 189 13.02 -40.51 34.24
C LEU A 189 12.61 -40.72 32.77
N SER A 190 11.51 -41.45 32.52
CA SER A 190 10.99 -41.65 31.15
C SER A 190 10.30 -40.41 30.58
N CYS A 191 10.09 -39.38 31.41
CA CYS A 191 9.49 -38.09 31.07
C CYS A 191 10.38 -36.90 31.42
N GLN A 192 11.69 -37.12 31.50
CA GLN A 192 12.67 -36.05 31.73
C GLN A 192 13.56 -35.86 30.50
N ILE A 193 13.64 -34.63 29.99
CA ILE A 193 14.54 -34.26 28.89
C ILE A 193 15.55 -33.24 29.40
N THR A 194 16.82 -33.61 29.36
CA THR A 194 17.92 -32.66 29.51
C THR A 194 18.24 -32.04 28.15
N TYR A 195 18.31 -30.71 28.12
CA TYR A 195 18.58 -29.95 26.90
C TYR A 195 19.64 -28.88 27.12
N LEU A 196 20.47 -28.67 26.10
CA LEU A 196 21.32 -27.50 25.96
C LEU A 196 20.51 -26.39 25.30
N ASN A 197 20.53 -25.18 25.87
CA ASN A 197 19.73 -24.06 25.41
C ASN A 197 20.58 -22.81 25.16
N LEU A 198 20.33 -22.18 24.03
CA LEU A 198 20.73 -20.80 23.75
C LEU A 198 19.46 -19.94 23.68
N GLU A 199 19.40 -18.90 24.49
CA GLU A 199 18.24 -18.01 24.62
C GLU A 199 18.71 -16.57 24.49
N ALA A 200 18.10 -15.84 23.55
CA ALA A 200 18.24 -14.40 23.46
C ALA A 200 17.43 -13.74 24.60
N PRO A 201 17.73 -12.48 24.97
CA PRO A 201 16.91 -11.71 25.89
C PRO A 201 15.43 -11.82 25.50
N LEU A 202 14.56 -12.08 26.45
CA LEU A 202 13.12 -12.13 26.22
C LEU A 202 12.64 -10.79 25.64
N TYR A 203 11.60 -10.84 24.83
CA TYR A 203 11.06 -9.65 24.18
C TYR A 203 10.20 -8.86 25.16
N ASP A 204 10.53 -7.58 25.32
CA ASP A 204 9.86 -6.65 26.21
C ASP A 204 8.56 -6.15 25.58
N ILE A 205 7.44 -6.29 26.28
CA ILE A 205 6.15 -5.78 25.82
C ILE A 205 6.11 -4.25 25.83
N THR A 206 6.95 -3.62 26.67
CA THR A 206 7.14 -2.17 26.74
C THR A 206 8.58 -1.85 26.38
N ARG A 207 8.84 -1.63 25.09
CA ARG A 207 10.22 -1.47 24.58
C ARG A 207 11.01 -0.41 25.37
N PRO A 208 12.28 -0.71 25.73
CA PRO A 208 13.17 0.28 26.31
C PRO A 208 13.32 1.51 25.42
N THR A 209 13.51 2.68 26.03
CA THR A 209 13.66 3.97 25.32
C THR A 209 15.09 4.48 25.28
N THR A 210 16.00 3.93 26.11
CA THR A 210 17.42 4.32 26.13
C THR A 210 18.31 3.18 25.62
N ALA A 211 19.43 3.55 25.01
CA ALA A 211 20.37 2.60 24.41
C ALA A 211 20.98 1.67 25.47
N GLU A 212 21.29 2.20 26.65
CA GLU A 212 21.87 1.46 27.79
C GLU A 212 20.90 0.42 28.36
N ALA A 213 19.59 0.68 28.27
CA ALA A 213 18.54 -0.25 28.68
C ALA A 213 18.23 -1.31 27.61
N GLY A 214 18.90 -1.27 26.46
CA GLY A 214 18.74 -2.25 25.38
C GLY A 214 17.77 -1.83 24.28
N ALA A 215 17.44 -0.54 24.12
CA ALA A 215 16.58 -0.07 23.02
C ALA A 215 17.16 -0.44 21.64
N ASP A 216 18.49 -0.42 21.49
CA ASP A 216 19.20 -0.80 20.26
C ASP A 216 18.89 -2.24 19.81
N ALA A 217 18.62 -3.16 20.75
CA ALA A 217 18.28 -4.56 20.47
C ALA A 217 16.91 -4.74 19.78
N TYR A 218 16.09 -3.69 19.75
CA TYR A 218 14.80 -3.65 19.05
C TYR A 218 14.87 -2.92 17.71
N ASN A 219 16.06 -2.45 17.32
CA ASN A 219 16.29 -1.64 16.14
C ASN A 219 17.65 -2.00 15.53
N LEU A 220 17.82 -3.28 15.19
CA LEU A 220 19.05 -3.82 14.61
C LEU A 220 19.07 -3.64 13.10
N LYS A 221 20.28 -3.70 12.54
CA LYS A 221 20.55 -3.68 11.13
C LYS A 221 21.35 -4.91 10.73
N LEU A 222 20.89 -5.60 9.69
CA LEU A 222 21.56 -6.75 9.08
C LEU A 222 21.78 -6.44 7.61
N ALA A 223 23.00 -6.63 7.12
CA ALA A 223 23.28 -6.52 5.70
C ALA A 223 24.18 -7.67 5.26
N PHE A 224 23.90 -8.23 4.09
CA PHE A 224 24.75 -9.22 3.44
C PHE A 224 24.49 -9.26 1.94
N TRP A 225 25.39 -9.91 1.22
CA TRP A 225 25.23 -10.25 -0.18
C TRP A 225 25.30 -11.75 -0.36
N THR A 226 24.62 -12.24 -1.38
CA THR A 226 24.71 -13.65 -1.75
C THR A 226 24.91 -13.82 -3.24
N ASP A 227 25.82 -14.71 -3.61
CA ASP A 227 25.94 -15.23 -4.97
C ASP A 227 25.57 -16.71 -4.96
N ALA A 228 24.60 -17.10 -5.78
CA ALA A 228 24.22 -18.48 -6.01
C ALA A 228 24.64 -18.87 -7.42
N PHE A 229 25.58 -19.81 -7.54
CA PHE A 229 26.06 -20.32 -8.82
C PHE A 229 25.48 -21.69 -9.15
N VAL A 230 25.34 -21.95 -10.44
CA VAL A 230 25.19 -23.32 -10.97
C VAL A 230 26.59 -23.87 -11.22
N ARG A 231 27.01 -24.80 -10.37
CA ARG A 231 28.31 -25.46 -10.42
C ARG A 231 28.29 -26.68 -11.33
N ASP A 232 29.33 -26.83 -12.14
CA ASP A 232 29.65 -28.03 -12.90
C ASP A 232 30.27 -29.10 -11.97
N GLN A 233 29.55 -30.19 -11.72
CA GLN A 233 30.03 -31.29 -10.88
C GLN A 233 31.28 -32.00 -11.41
N SER A 234 31.59 -31.89 -12.71
CA SER A 234 32.77 -32.52 -13.29
C SER A 234 34.06 -31.77 -12.96
N LYS A 235 33.95 -30.55 -12.40
CA LYS A 235 35.10 -29.70 -12.09
C LYS A 235 35.37 -29.71 -10.59
N ALA A 236 36.66 -29.80 -10.25
CA ALA A 236 37.14 -29.61 -8.89
C ALA A 236 36.85 -28.18 -8.41
N GLU A 237 36.77 -28.00 -7.09
CA GLU A 237 36.65 -26.68 -6.47
C GLU A 237 37.86 -25.81 -6.81
N GLY A 238 37.60 -24.53 -7.13
CA GLY A 238 38.64 -23.57 -7.54
C GLY A 238 39.07 -23.68 -9.00
N SER A 239 38.52 -24.62 -9.77
CA SER A 239 38.74 -24.67 -11.23
C SER A 239 38.19 -23.42 -11.89
N VAL A 240 38.92 -22.89 -12.88
CA VAL A 240 38.53 -21.69 -13.65
C VAL A 240 37.20 -21.86 -14.38
N ASP A 241 36.83 -23.10 -14.72
CA ASP A 241 35.62 -23.44 -15.45
C ASP A 241 34.50 -24.02 -14.56
N GLN A 242 34.64 -23.99 -13.23
CA GLN A 242 33.68 -24.64 -12.33
C GLN A 242 32.24 -24.11 -12.42
N PHE A 243 32.06 -22.91 -12.97
CA PHE A 243 30.74 -22.29 -13.18
C PHE A 243 30.34 -22.19 -14.67
N ASN A 244 31.12 -22.78 -15.57
CA ASN A 244 30.90 -22.76 -17.02
C ASN A 244 29.99 -23.90 -17.49
N LEU A 245 29.06 -24.39 -16.66
CA LEU A 245 28.17 -25.49 -17.04
C LEU A 245 27.29 -25.11 -18.25
N GLY A 246 27.39 -25.88 -19.32
CA GLY A 246 26.62 -25.70 -20.55
C GLY A 246 25.14 -26.09 -20.40
N GLU A 247 24.35 -25.88 -21.44
CA GLU A 247 22.91 -26.21 -21.43
C GLU A 247 22.65 -27.72 -21.51
N ASN A 248 23.45 -28.43 -22.30
CA ASN A 248 23.30 -29.87 -22.54
C ASN A 248 24.31 -30.65 -21.70
N PHE A 249 23.98 -31.90 -21.39
CA PHE A 249 24.84 -32.80 -20.62
C PHE A 249 26.23 -32.90 -21.24
N GLY A 250 27.27 -32.82 -20.40
CA GLY A 250 28.67 -32.93 -20.81
C GLY A 250 29.24 -31.70 -21.55
N THR A 251 28.49 -30.61 -21.67
CA THR A 251 28.95 -29.39 -22.37
C THR A 251 29.44 -28.31 -21.40
N THR A 252 30.41 -27.51 -21.85
CA THR A 252 30.92 -26.32 -21.15
C THR A 252 30.63 -25.07 -22.00
N ALA A 253 30.12 -24.01 -21.38
CA ALA A 253 29.79 -22.75 -22.05
C ALA A 253 30.33 -21.54 -21.27
N ALA A 254 31.33 -20.86 -21.85
CA ALA A 254 31.84 -19.61 -21.31
C ALA A 254 30.81 -18.49 -21.49
N GLY A 255 30.56 -17.71 -20.44
CA GLY A 255 29.71 -16.52 -20.51
C GLY A 255 28.21 -16.74 -20.30
N ARG A 256 27.76 -17.96 -19.98
CA ARG A 256 26.37 -18.20 -19.54
C ARG A 256 26.12 -17.54 -18.19
N ALA A 257 24.94 -16.95 -18.00
CA ALA A 257 24.54 -16.37 -16.72
C ALA A 257 24.13 -17.48 -15.73
N ASN A 258 25.12 -18.16 -15.15
CA ASN A 258 24.91 -19.22 -14.15
C ASN A 258 24.95 -18.66 -12.72
N ARG A 259 24.68 -17.38 -12.51
CA ARG A 259 24.72 -16.70 -11.21
C ARG A 259 23.43 -15.93 -10.94
N LEU A 260 22.87 -16.11 -9.75
CA LEU A 260 21.98 -15.16 -9.12
C LEU A 260 22.74 -14.38 -8.05
N ARG A 261 22.70 -13.05 -8.10
CA ARG A 261 23.31 -12.18 -7.10
C ARG A 261 22.26 -11.33 -6.43
N LEU A 262 22.34 -11.23 -5.11
CA LEU A 262 21.37 -10.55 -4.26
C LEU A 262 22.10 -9.69 -3.22
N GLN A 263 21.56 -8.50 -2.96
CA GLN A 263 21.79 -7.73 -1.76
C GLN A 263 20.58 -7.84 -0.85
N ALA A 264 20.81 -8.12 0.43
CA ALA A 264 19.80 -8.05 1.47
C ALA A 264 20.24 -7.04 2.54
N ILE A 265 19.38 -6.05 2.81
CA ILE A 265 19.57 -5.08 3.90
C ILE A 265 18.28 -5.00 4.70
N TRP A 266 18.34 -5.34 5.97
CA TRP A 266 17.21 -5.29 6.89
C TRP A 266 17.49 -4.30 8.02
N ASN A 267 16.73 -3.21 8.04
CA ASN A 267 16.75 -2.22 9.11
C ASN A 267 15.61 -2.47 10.10
N GLY A 268 15.86 -2.14 11.36
CA GLY A 268 14.85 -2.02 12.40
C GLY A 268 14.26 -3.33 12.91
N PHE A 269 15.01 -4.44 12.88
CA PHE A 269 14.53 -5.73 13.38
C PHE A 269 15.09 -6.07 14.77
N SER A 270 14.49 -7.09 15.41
CA SER A 270 14.90 -7.65 16.69
C SER A 270 14.84 -9.17 16.65
N ILE A 271 15.73 -9.83 17.37
CA ILE A 271 15.65 -11.28 17.64
C ILE A 271 15.34 -11.62 19.09
N ASN A 272 14.99 -10.62 19.90
CA ASN A 272 14.62 -10.83 21.29
C ASN A 272 13.40 -11.77 21.40
N GLY A 273 13.43 -12.65 22.40
CA GLY A 273 12.47 -13.72 22.61
C GLY A 273 12.69 -14.93 21.72
N SER A 274 13.88 -15.09 21.13
CA SER A 274 14.27 -16.31 20.42
C SER A 274 14.98 -17.30 21.35
N ASN A 275 14.80 -18.59 21.10
CA ASN A 275 15.56 -19.66 21.76
C ASN A 275 15.79 -20.86 20.83
N LEU A 276 16.79 -21.66 21.19
CA LEU A 276 17.08 -22.93 20.54
C LEU A 276 17.51 -23.95 21.60
N GLN A 277 16.82 -25.08 21.63
CA GLN A 277 17.03 -26.21 22.52
C GLN A 277 17.53 -27.40 21.72
N MET A 278 18.64 -27.99 22.16
CA MET A 278 19.22 -29.22 21.61
C MET A 278 19.16 -30.32 22.67
N PHE A 279 18.64 -31.48 22.31
CA PHE A 279 18.44 -32.56 23.29
C PHE A 279 18.39 -33.93 22.63
N GLN A 280 18.41 -34.96 23.45
CA GLN A 280 18.09 -36.31 23.03
C GLN A 280 16.60 -36.59 23.28
N THR A 281 15.89 -37.08 22.26
CA THR A 281 14.47 -37.42 22.34
C THR A 281 14.20 -38.62 23.25
N LEU A 282 13.02 -38.62 23.88
CA LEU A 282 12.57 -39.70 24.76
C LEU A 282 12.26 -41.00 24.00
N ASN A 283 12.19 -42.09 24.75
CA ASN A 283 11.63 -43.36 24.27
C ASN A 283 10.09 -43.30 24.13
N GLY A 284 9.52 -44.34 23.51
CA GLY A 284 8.07 -44.57 23.47
C GLY A 284 7.51 -44.76 22.06
N ALA A 285 8.28 -44.48 21.01
CA ALA A 285 7.87 -44.79 19.64
C ALA A 285 8.05 -46.27 19.33
N THR A 286 7.05 -46.92 18.73
CA THR A 286 7.00 -48.38 18.54
C THR A 286 6.74 -48.80 17.08
N ASN A 287 7.05 -47.95 16.09
CA ASN A 287 6.66 -48.15 14.68
C ASN A 287 5.14 -48.30 14.45
N THR A 288 4.33 -48.05 15.48
CA THR A 288 2.88 -48.23 15.44
C THR A 288 2.19 -46.87 15.26
N LYS A 289 1.05 -46.90 14.55
CA LYS A 289 0.26 -45.72 14.18
C LYS A 289 1.01 -44.71 13.31
N GLY A 290 2.23 -44.98 12.83
CA GLY A 290 3.02 -44.08 11.97
C GLY A 290 4.11 -43.22 12.65
N MET A 291 4.58 -43.54 13.87
CA MET A 291 5.83 -42.96 14.41
C MET A 291 6.91 -44.00 14.33
N SER A 292 8.01 -43.66 13.67
CA SER A 292 9.16 -44.55 13.60
C SER A 292 9.84 -44.68 14.97
N SER A 293 10.31 -45.88 15.30
CA SER A 293 11.22 -46.10 16.44
C SER A 293 12.53 -45.31 16.29
N PHE A 294 12.84 -44.83 15.08
CA PHE A 294 13.90 -43.87 14.81
C PHE A 294 13.78 -42.60 15.67
N TYR A 295 12.57 -42.21 16.08
CA TYR A 295 12.39 -41.10 17.01
C TYR A 295 13.13 -41.31 18.33
N ASN A 296 13.29 -42.55 18.82
CA ASN A 296 13.77 -42.80 20.18
C ASN A 296 15.28 -42.56 20.31
N ASN A 297 15.70 -41.79 21.32
CA ASN A 297 17.12 -41.52 21.65
C ASN A 297 17.91 -40.82 20.53
N THR A 298 17.22 -40.03 19.72
CA THR A 298 17.75 -39.31 18.56
C THR A 298 18.00 -37.84 18.89
N LEU A 299 18.89 -37.18 18.14
CA LEU A 299 19.11 -35.74 18.26
C LEU A 299 17.83 -34.97 17.87
N GLY A 300 17.27 -34.26 18.84
CA GLY A 300 16.13 -33.38 18.70
C GLY A 300 16.52 -31.91 18.84
N LEU A 301 15.87 -31.07 18.05
CA LEU A 301 15.92 -29.62 18.11
C LEU A 301 14.51 -29.08 18.33
N ALA A 302 14.38 -28.10 19.22
CA ALA A 302 13.15 -27.32 19.37
C ALA A 302 13.48 -25.86 19.64
N GLY A 303 12.62 -24.94 19.23
CA GLY A 303 12.86 -23.53 19.54
C GLY A 303 11.88 -22.57 18.90
N VAL A 304 11.98 -21.32 19.31
CA VAL A 304 11.25 -20.18 18.76
C VAL A 304 12.27 -19.24 18.16
N LEU A 305 12.15 -18.97 16.86
CA LEU A 305 12.97 -17.98 16.16
C LEU A 305 12.11 -16.77 15.85
N ARG A 306 12.48 -15.61 16.36
CA ARG A 306 11.74 -14.35 16.18
C ARG A 306 12.62 -13.37 15.43
N PHE A 307 12.07 -12.76 14.39
CA PHE A 307 12.70 -11.70 13.63
C PHE A 307 11.66 -10.61 13.41
N ASN A 308 11.65 -9.61 14.28
CA ASN A 308 10.53 -8.69 14.43
C ASN A 308 10.93 -7.24 14.19
N SER A 309 10.26 -6.59 13.24
CA SER A 309 10.42 -5.15 12.97
C SER A 309 9.54 -4.25 13.86
N GLY A 310 8.63 -4.86 14.64
CA GLY A 310 7.79 -4.16 15.61
C GLY A 310 6.31 -4.11 15.23
N ASP A 311 5.53 -3.37 16.01
CA ASP A 311 4.08 -3.25 15.85
C ASP A 311 3.71 -2.44 14.60
N GLY A 312 2.95 -3.05 13.70
CA GLY A 312 2.51 -2.48 12.43
C GLY A 312 1.14 -1.81 12.46
N ALA A 313 0.44 -1.80 13.59
CA ALA A 313 -0.97 -1.38 13.65
C ALA A 313 -1.17 0.08 13.18
N ASN A 314 -0.19 0.94 13.44
CA ASN A 314 -0.22 2.36 13.06
C ASN A 314 0.65 2.69 11.84
N LEU A 315 1.25 1.69 11.20
CA LEU A 315 2.05 1.87 10.00
C LEU A 315 1.13 2.01 8.78
N LYS A 316 0.51 3.18 8.62
CA LYS A 316 -0.51 3.46 7.60
C LYS A 316 -0.11 4.66 6.76
N ALA A 317 -0.34 4.58 5.46
CA ALA A 317 -0.30 5.77 4.63
C ALA A 317 -1.55 6.62 4.87
N THR A 318 -1.43 7.94 4.77
CA THR A 318 -2.55 8.86 4.95
C THR A 318 -3.12 9.28 3.60
N MET A 319 -4.44 9.25 3.49
CA MET A 319 -5.21 9.74 2.35
C MET A 319 -5.87 11.07 2.71
N THR A 320 -5.62 12.10 1.93
CA THR A 320 -6.31 13.39 2.02
C THR A 320 -7.09 13.65 0.74
N ASP A 321 -8.35 14.04 0.85
CA ASP A 321 -9.22 14.35 -0.28
C ASP A 321 -9.85 15.72 -0.05
N THR A 322 -9.41 16.72 -0.82
CA THR A 322 -9.92 18.08 -0.71
C THR A 322 -10.57 18.50 -2.01
N THR A 323 -11.78 19.08 -1.90
CA THR A 323 -12.47 19.69 -3.03
C THR A 323 -12.57 21.19 -2.77
N THR A 324 -12.02 21.97 -3.68
CA THR A 324 -12.12 23.43 -3.68
C THR A 324 -13.04 23.86 -4.81
N SER A 325 -13.86 24.87 -4.55
CA SER A 325 -14.84 25.39 -5.50
C SER A 325 -14.57 26.86 -5.73
N SER A 326 -14.64 27.29 -6.99
CA SER A 326 -14.62 28.71 -7.36
C SER A 326 -15.87 29.01 -8.17
N ILE A 327 -16.66 29.95 -7.67
CA ILE A 327 -17.85 30.46 -8.36
C ILE A 327 -17.39 31.67 -9.17
N GLY A 328 -17.62 31.62 -10.48
CA GLY A 328 -17.22 32.71 -11.37
C GLY A 328 -18.03 33.98 -11.11
N THR A 329 -17.61 35.09 -11.71
CA THR A 329 -18.44 36.30 -11.75
C THR A 329 -19.37 36.22 -12.95
N THR A 330 -20.66 36.47 -12.73
CA THR A 330 -21.63 36.57 -13.84
C THR A 330 -21.28 37.77 -14.70
N SER A 331 -21.14 37.57 -16.01
CA SER A 331 -20.88 38.64 -16.96
C SER A 331 -22.03 39.64 -16.98
N ALA A 332 -21.77 40.87 -17.43
CA ALA A 332 -22.85 41.77 -17.81
C ALA A 332 -23.75 41.13 -18.89
N TRP A 333 -24.99 41.59 -18.98
CA TRP A 333 -25.88 41.23 -20.06
C TRP A 333 -25.33 41.72 -21.40
N THR A 334 -25.24 40.82 -22.37
CA THR A 334 -24.78 41.10 -23.73
C THR A 334 -25.86 40.80 -24.73
N THR A 335 -26.11 41.73 -25.64
CA THR A 335 -27.09 41.56 -26.71
C THR A 335 -26.55 40.54 -27.71
N ILE A 336 -27.35 39.50 -27.97
CA ILE A 336 -27.08 38.42 -28.93
C ILE A 336 -28.06 38.40 -30.10
N SER A 337 -29.18 39.11 -29.96
CA SER A 337 -30.05 39.50 -31.07
C SER A 337 -30.64 40.87 -30.78
N ASN A 338 -30.62 41.79 -31.76
CA ASN A 338 -31.01 43.18 -31.55
C ASN A 338 -32.33 43.57 -32.24
N GLY A 339 -33.10 42.60 -32.74
CA GLY A 339 -34.45 42.87 -33.25
C GLY A 339 -34.50 43.52 -34.64
N GLN A 340 -33.37 43.61 -35.36
CA GLN A 340 -33.25 44.32 -36.63
C GLN A 340 -33.23 43.41 -37.87
N ASP A 341 -32.92 42.13 -37.70
CA ASP A 341 -32.85 41.14 -38.78
C ASP A 341 -33.82 39.98 -38.52
N THR A 342 -34.34 39.36 -39.58
CA THR A 342 -35.18 38.16 -39.53
C THR A 342 -34.42 36.96 -38.97
N THR A 343 -33.10 36.90 -39.17
CA THR A 343 -32.20 35.86 -38.66
C THR A 343 -31.49 36.26 -37.36
N PHE A 344 -30.97 35.28 -36.62
CA PHE A 344 -30.26 35.51 -35.36
C PHE A 344 -28.92 36.24 -35.56
N GLY A 345 -28.71 37.33 -34.82
CA GLY A 345 -27.46 38.10 -34.83
C GLY A 345 -27.59 39.54 -34.32
N THR A 346 -26.46 40.23 -34.16
CA THR A 346 -26.38 41.55 -33.46
C THR A 346 -25.80 42.68 -34.29
N SER A 347 -25.41 42.43 -35.54
CA SER A 347 -24.59 43.37 -36.32
C SER A 347 -25.39 44.43 -37.07
N LYS A 348 -26.72 44.30 -37.13
CA LYS A 348 -27.58 45.16 -37.95
C LYS A 348 -28.23 46.28 -37.15
N THR A 349 -28.29 47.47 -37.72
CA THR A 349 -29.05 48.60 -37.19
C THR A 349 -30.45 48.63 -37.80
N ALA A 350 -31.34 49.49 -37.29
CA ALA A 350 -32.66 49.69 -37.89
C ALA A 350 -32.60 50.06 -39.39
N SER A 351 -31.53 50.73 -39.84
CA SER A 351 -31.32 51.12 -41.23
C SER A 351 -30.72 50.03 -42.11
N THR A 352 -30.04 49.03 -41.54
CA THR A 352 -29.33 47.97 -42.30
C THR A 352 -29.97 46.60 -42.16
N GLY A 353 -30.96 46.46 -41.28
CA GLY A 353 -31.72 45.24 -41.06
C GLY A 353 -32.91 45.07 -42.01
N ASN A 354 -33.30 43.81 -42.27
CA ASN A 354 -34.39 43.45 -43.18
C ASN A 354 -35.78 43.37 -42.50
N CYS A 355 -35.88 43.77 -41.23
CA CYS A 355 -37.17 43.87 -40.55
C CYS A 355 -37.99 45.09 -40.98
N GLY A 356 -37.41 46.04 -41.74
CA GLY A 356 -38.10 47.24 -42.21
C GLY A 356 -38.33 48.31 -41.14
N ASN A 357 -37.56 48.28 -40.05
CA ASN A 357 -37.76 49.14 -38.87
C ASN A 357 -37.49 50.64 -39.14
N ALA A 358 -36.58 50.99 -40.07
CA ALA A 358 -36.30 52.37 -40.46
C ALA A 358 -37.11 52.89 -41.65
N SER A 359 -37.96 52.06 -42.27
CA SER A 359 -38.75 52.44 -43.45
C SER A 359 -40.13 52.96 -43.08
N THR A 360 -40.73 53.77 -43.95
CA THR A 360 -42.15 54.20 -43.83
C THR A 360 -43.13 53.18 -44.42
N GLY A 361 -42.63 52.18 -45.18
CA GLY A 361 -43.42 51.19 -45.92
C GLY A 361 -43.69 49.89 -45.15
N ASN A 362 -43.76 48.76 -45.85
CA ASN A 362 -44.00 47.44 -45.25
C ASN A 362 -42.90 47.00 -44.27
N PHE A 363 -43.24 46.16 -43.29
CA PHE A 363 -42.29 45.57 -42.35
C PHE A 363 -42.60 44.10 -42.09
N THR A 364 -41.57 43.32 -41.76
CA THR A 364 -41.65 41.84 -41.76
C THR A 364 -42.10 41.30 -40.40
N ALA A 365 -43.23 40.59 -40.36
CA ALA A 365 -43.71 39.87 -39.16
C ALA A 365 -44.18 38.43 -39.42
N THR A 366 -43.94 37.91 -40.63
CA THR A 366 -44.41 36.60 -41.11
C THR A 366 -43.78 35.43 -40.32
N ALA A 367 -44.39 34.25 -40.42
CA ALA A 367 -43.79 33.00 -39.94
C ALA A 367 -42.38 32.84 -40.52
N GLY A 368 -41.38 32.57 -39.67
CA GLY A 368 -39.95 32.53 -40.04
C GLY A 368 -39.14 33.81 -39.76
N SER A 369 -39.77 34.91 -39.37
CA SER A 369 -39.10 36.19 -39.03
C SER A 369 -38.95 36.41 -37.52
N ALA A 370 -38.53 35.38 -36.78
CA ALA A 370 -38.43 35.44 -35.31
C ALA A 370 -37.47 36.54 -34.84
N GLY A 371 -36.39 36.80 -35.58
CA GLY A 371 -35.44 37.86 -35.22
C GLY A 371 -36.04 39.27 -35.25
N CYS A 372 -37.10 39.50 -36.02
CA CYS A 372 -37.81 40.78 -36.00
C CYS A 372 -38.72 40.93 -34.78
N LYS A 373 -39.03 39.85 -34.06
CA LYS A 373 -39.97 39.84 -32.92
C LYS A 373 -39.26 39.89 -31.57
N TYR A 374 -37.97 39.58 -31.53
CA TYR A 374 -37.20 39.41 -30.30
C TYR A 374 -35.91 40.22 -30.28
N ILE A 375 -35.71 40.97 -29.20
CA ILE A 375 -34.36 41.35 -28.74
C ILE A 375 -33.97 40.32 -27.69
N VAL A 376 -32.78 39.74 -27.80
CA VAL A 376 -32.31 38.70 -26.88
C VAL A 376 -30.95 39.10 -26.32
N GLN A 377 -30.81 38.95 -25.01
CA GLN A 377 -29.56 39.11 -24.29
C GLN A 377 -29.22 37.82 -23.55
N ASN A 378 -27.93 37.54 -23.42
CA ASN A 378 -27.45 36.52 -22.50
C ASN A 378 -26.36 37.05 -21.56
N GLN A 379 -26.20 36.35 -20.46
CA GLN A 379 -25.09 36.50 -19.54
C GLN A 379 -24.54 35.12 -19.20
N LYS A 380 -23.24 35.05 -18.91
CA LYS A 380 -22.53 33.79 -18.69
C LYS A 380 -21.81 33.83 -17.35
N ARG A 381 -21.69 32.68 -16.71
CA ARG A 381 -20.82 32.48 -15.54
C ARG A 381 -20.11 31.14 -15.70
N THR A 382 -18.78 31.15 -15.57
CA THR A 382 -17.99 29.91 -15.57
C THR A 382 -17.58 29.59 -14.15
N ASP A 383 -18.06 28.47 -13.64
CA ASP A 383 -17.67 27.95 -12.34
C ASP A 383 -16.61 26.86 -12.54
N THR A 384 -15.77 26.66 -11.52
CA THR A 384 -14.78 25.56 -11.50
C THR A 384 -14.82 24.82 -10.18
N GLN A 385 -14.49 23.53 -10.24
CA GLN A 385 -14.21 22.70 -9.07
C GLN A 385 -12.89 21.97 -9.27
N THR A 386 -12.03 22.01 -8.26
CA THR A 386 -10.75 21.30 -8.25
C THR A 386 -10.75 20.32 -7.09
N ARG A 387 -10.56 19.05 -7.40
CA ARG A 387 -10.40 18.00 -6.40
C ARG A 387 -8.95 17.51 -6.40
N THR A 388 -8.34 17.52 -5.23
CA THR A 388 -6.98 17.07 -4.99
C THR A 388 -6.99 15.90 -4.01
N ARG A 389 -6.45 14.77 -4.45
CA ARG A 389 -6.27 13.58 -3.62
C ARG A 389 -4.78 13.33 -3.42
N THR A 390 -4.36 13.22 -2.17
CA THR A 390 -2.97 12.99 -1.80
C THR A 390 -2.85 11.71 -0.99
N TRP A 391 -1.92 10.85 -1.42
CA TRP A 391 -1.43 9.69 -0.67
C TRP A 391 -0.07 10.06 -0.08
N THR A 392 0.07 9.92 1.23
CA THR A 392 1.30 10.25 1.97
C THR A 392 1.87 9.00 2.62
N ALA A 393 3.11 8.64 2.27
CA ALA A 393 3.81 7.52 2.88
C ALA A 393 4.04 7.77 4.38
N PRO A 394 3.91 6.76 5.26
CA PRO A 394 4.33 6.90 6.65
C PRO A 394 5.85 6.93 6.76
N ASN A 395 6.36 7.41 7.90
CA ASN A 395 7.77 7.19 8.24
C ASN A 395 7.97 5.71 8.60
N VAL A 396 8.88 5.02 7.91
CA VAL A 396 9.09 3.57 8.08
C VAL A 396 10.48 3.30 8.61
N GLN A 397 10.60 2.64 9.76
CA GLN A 397 11.90 2.29 10.39
C GLN A 397 12.29 0.80 10.23
N GLY A 398 11.33 -0.06 9.92
CA GLY A 398 11.54 -1.50 9.74
C GLY A 398 11.43 -1.87 8.27
N VAL A 399 12.54 -1.95 7.54
CA VAL A 399 12.52 -2.24 6.10
C VAL A 399 13.53 -3.32 5.76
N LEU A 400 13.06 -4.43 5.19
CA LEU A 400 13.89 -5.39 4.49
C LEU A 400 13.88 -5.06 3.01
N ARG A 401 15.05 -4.76 2.46
CA ARG A 401 15.25 -4.55 1.04
C ARG A 401 16.04 -5.70 0.44
N LEU A 402 15.53 -6.22 -0.67
CA LEU A 402 16.16 -7.20 -1.52
C LEU A 402 16.41 -6.59 -2.89
N SER A 403 17.66 -6.52 -3.36
CA SER A 403 18.03 -5.90 -4.63
C SER A 403 18.92 -6.83 -5.45
N THR A 404 18.77 -6.77 -6.77
CA THR A 404 19.58 -7.58 -7.72
C THR A 404 20.30 -6.72 -8.76
N ARG A 405 19.92 -5.44 -8.89
CA ARG A 405 20.49 -4.55 -9.90
C ARG A 405 21.78 -3.91 -9.43
N GLU A 406 22.89 -4.34 -10.01
CA GLU A 406 24.20 -3.72 -9.82
C GLU A 406 24.27 -2.33 -10.52
N THR A 407 25.15 -1.45 -10.02
CA THR A 407 25.44 -0.13 -10.62
C THR A 407 26.48 -0.19 -11.72
N ALA A 408 27.26 -1.27 -11.77
CA ALA A 408 28.24 -1.55 -12.80
C ALA A 408 28.18 -3.05 -13.12
N ASP A 409 28.40 -3.42 -14.39
CA ASP A 409 28.38 -4.80 -14.82
C ASP A 409 29.60 -5.54 -14.27
N THR A 410 29.38 -6.41 -13.29
CA THR A 410 30.40 -7.36 -12.84
C THR A 410 30.42 -8.59 -13.74
N ASP A 411 31.58 -9.22 -13.88
CA ASP A 411 31.70 -10.47 -14.66
C ASP A 411 30.69 -11.51 -14.19
N ARG A 412 30.00 -12.14 -15.15
CA ARG A 412 28.83 -13.02 -14.93
C ARG A 412 29.11 -14.18 -13.97
N LEU A 413 30.36 -14.65 -13.91
CA LEU A 413 30.78 -15.82 -13.15
C LEU A 413 31.79 -15.49 -12.05
N ALA A 414 31.93 -14.21 -11.70
CA ALA A 414 32.81 -13.77 -10.62
C ALA A 414 32.04 -13.64 -9.30
N THR A 415 32.72 -13.93 -8.19
CA THR A 415 32.25 -13.60 -6.83
C THR A 415 33.39 -12.99 -6.04
N PRO A 416 33.14 -11.98 -5.17
CA PRO A 416 34.19 -11.44 -4.32
C PRO A 416 34.88 -12.50 -3.45
N ALA A 417 34.20 -13.62 -3.17
CA ALA A 417 34.74 -14.77 -2.44
C ALA A 417 35.90 -15.49 -3.16
N THR A 418 35.96 -15.44 -4.50
CA THR A 418 37.02 -16.05 -5.32
C THR A 418 37.97 -15.02 -5.93
N GLY A 419 37.90 -13.77 -5.46
CA GLY A 419 38.66 -12.63 -5.99
C GLY A 419 37.75 -11.53 -6.58
N GLY A 420 38.11 -10.27 -6.34
CA GLY A 420 37.34 -9.10 -6.79
C GLY A 420 36.78 -8.26 -5.63
N ALA A 421 36.10 -7.16 -5.94
CA ALA A 421 35.49 -6.26 -4.96
C ALA A 421 34.00 -6.53 -4.78
N SER A 422 33.46 -6.22 -3.60
CA SER A 422 32.03 -6.35 -3.34
C SER A 422 31.19 -5.43 -4.23
N PRO A 423 30.07 -5.92 -4.79
CA PRO A 423 29.23 -5.19 -5.73
C PRO A 423 28.43 -4.06 -5.07
N ASN A 424 28.17 -3.02 -5.84
CA ASN A 424 27.30 -1.90 -5.48
C ASN A 424 25.98 -1.99 -6.24
N PHE A 425 24.87 -1.74 -5.55
CA PHE A 425 23.51 -1.87 -6.09
C PHE A 425 22.87 -0.50 -6.33
N ALA A 426 22.00 -0.42 -7.34
CA ALA A 426 21.25 0.80 -7.64
C ALA A 426 20.43 1.22 -6.42
N SER A 427 20.31 2.51 -6.11
CA SER A 427 19.73 2.93 -4.82
C SER A 427 18.20 2.81 -4.72
N ASN A 428 17.50 2.86 -5.86
CA ASN A 428 16.04 2.87 -5.95
C ASN A 428 15.57 1.68 -6.80
N GLU A 429 15.89 0.47 -6.36
CA GLU A 429 15.50 -0.78 -7.04
C GLU A 429 15.29 -1.88 -6.01
N GLY A 430 14.47 -2.86 -6.39
CA GLY A 430 14.31 -4.10 -5.67
C GLY A 430 12.93 -4.27 -5.06
N LEU A 431 12.84 -5.26 -4.19
CA LEU A 431 11.70 -5.59 -3.36
C LEU A 431 11.91 -4.99 -1.97
N TYR A 432 10.96 -4.18 -1.52
CA TYR A 432 10.93 -3.59 -0.18
C TYR A 432 9.79 -4.22 0.60
N ILE A 433 10.13 -4.82 1.74
CA ILE A 433 9.21 -5.44 2.67
C ILE A 433 9.22 -4.59 3.94
N TYR A 434 8.12 -3.89 4.16
CA TYR A 434 7.91 -3.01 5.30
C TYR A 434 7.41 -3.80 6.50
N ASN A 435 7.99 -3.50 7.66
CA ASN A 435 7.64 -4.03 8.97
C ASN A 435 7.42 -5.55 8.99
N LEU A 436 8.42 -6.28 8.48
CA LEU A 436 8.43 -7.73 8.52
C LEU A 436 8.55 -8.23 9.97
N ASN A 437 7.61 -9.06 10.39
CA ASN A 437 7.71 -9.83 11.62
C ASN A 437 7.56 -11.32 11.26
N ALA A 438 8.61 -12.09 11.45
CA ALA A 438 8.63 -13.53 11.24
C ALA A 438 8.90 -14.25 12.56
N ASN A 439 7.91 -14.98 13.05
CA ASN A 439 7.95 -15.71 14.31
C ASN A 439 7.73 -17.20 14.01
N LEU A 440 8.81 -17.97 14.03
CA LEU A 440 8.82 -19.37 13.64
C LEU A 440 8.97 -20.25 14.87
N VAL A 441 7.96 -21.06 15.14
CA VAL A 441 7.99 -22.09 16.19
C VAL A 441 8.43 -23.40 15.56
N LEU A 442 9.68 -23.78 15.82
CA LEU A 442 10.30 -25.03 15.39
C LEU A 442 10.03 -26.12 16.42
N GLY A 443 8.80 -26.59 16.49
CA GLY A 443 8.42 -27.73 17.34
C GLY A 443 8.49 -27.45 18.85
N SER A 444 8.55 -28.51 19.64
CA SER A 444 8.65 -28.49 21.10
C SER A 444 9.44 -29.70 21.62
N LEU A 445 9.70 -29.78 22.93
CA LEU A 445 10.42 -30.92 23.52
C LEU A 445 9.77 -32.30 23.25
N TYR A 446 8.47 -32.32 22.96
CA TYR A 446 7.69 -33.53 22.65
C TYR A 446 7.16 -33.56 21.22
N GLN A 447 7.57 -32.57 20.40
CA GLN A 447 7.38 -32.52 18.96
C GLN A 447 8.62 -31.88 18.29
N PRO A 448 9.83 -32.45 18.44
CA PRO A 448 11.05 -31.85 17.92
C PRO A 448 11.20 -31.97 16.41
N VAL A 449 12.08 -31.14 15.86
CA VAL A 449 12.81 -31.46 14.63
C VAL A 449 13.86 -32.51 14.97
N ILE A 450 13.81 -33.69 14.36
CA ILE A 450 14.78 -34.77 14.50
C ILE A 450 15.65 -34.89 13.26
N LEU A 451 16.93 -35.17 13.48
CA LEU A 451 17.92 -35.44 12.45
C LEU A 451 18.27 -36.92 12.48
N GLY A 452 18.22 -37.57 11.32
CA GLY A 452 18.35 -39.02 11.26
C GLY A 452 19.00 -39.57 10.03
N SER A 453 19.47 -40.80 10.15
CA SER A 453 19.95 -41.59 9.03
C SER A 453 19.46 -43.02 9.16
N ASP A 454 18.98 -43.60 8.06
CA ASP A 454 18.72 -45.04 7.93
C ASP A 454 19.97 -45.83 7.48
N GLY A 455 21.13 -45.17 7.45
CA GLY A 455 22.40 -45.69 6.94
C GLY A 455 22.64 -45.42 5.45
N LYS A 456 21.61 -44.99 4.70
CA LYS A 456 21.70 -44.61 3.28
C LYS A 456 21.19 -43.19 3.00
N ASN A 457 20.12 -42.80 3.68
CA ASN A 457 19.44 -41.53 3.51
C ASN A 457 19.49 -40.73 4.81
N LEU A 458 19.77 -39.44 4.68
CA LEU A 458 19.55 -38.48 5.76
C LEU A 458 18.07 -38.07 5.76
N SER A 459 17.46 -37.98 6.94
CA SER A 459 16.12 -37.44 7.13
C SER A 459 16.12 -36.29 8.12
N LEU A 460 15.46 -35.20 7.74
CA LEU A 460 15.04 -34.12 8.61
C LEU A 460 13.54 -34.26 8.83
N GLU A 461 13.09 -34.43 10.06
CA GLU A 461 11.69 -34.70 10.36
C GLU A 461 11.19 -33.84 11.52
N ILE A 462 10.15 -33.04 11.32
CA ILE A 462 9.35 -32.53 12.44
C ILE A 462 8.50 -33.69 12.92
N ALA A 463 8.81 -34.19 14.11
CA ALA A 463 8.11 -35.30 14.74
C ALA A 463 6.61 -35.00 14.79
N ARG A 464 5.80 -36.04 14.62
CA ARG A 464 4.35 -35.87 14.73
C ARG A 464 3.95 -35.54 16.16
N ILE A 465 2.73 -35.05 16.35
CA ILE A 465 2.16 -34.91 17.69
C ILE A 465 1.77 -36.29 18.25
N PRO A 466 2.21 -36.69 19.46
CA PRO A 466 1.73 -37.93 20.06
C PRO A 466 0.21 -37.92 20.22
N ASN A 467 -0.44 -38.99 19.78
CA ASN A 467 -1.91 -39.06 19.71
C ASN A 467 -2.53 -39.30 21.09
N LYS A 468 -2.53 -38.25 21.93
CA LYS A 468 -3.15 -38.24 23.25
C LYS A 468 -3.89 -36.90 23.50
N PRO A 469 -5.13 -36.91 24.01
CA PRO A 469 -5.92 -35.69 24.22
C PRO A 469 -5.23 -34.60 25.05
N GLU A 470 -4.52 -34.99 26.10
CA GLU A 470 -3.82 -34.08 27.01
C GLU A 470 -2.62 -33.38 26.36
N ILE A 471 -2.10 -33.90 25.24
CA ILE A 471 -1.03 -33.27 24.45
C ILE A 471 -1.62 -32.30 23.44
N TYR A 472 -2.74 -32.67 22.80
CA TYR A 472 -3.46 -31.77 21.90
C TYR A 472 -3.87 -30.48 22.60
N LYS A 473 -4.33 -30.55 23.85
CA LYS A 473 -4.62 -29.35 24.66
C LYS A 473 -3.40 -28.48 24.93
N LYS A 474 -2.18 -29.02 24.95
CA LYS A 474 -0.95 -28.22 25.10
C LYS A 474 -0.52 -27.53 23.79
N ILE A 475 -0.87 -28.12 22.64
CA ILE A 475 -0.47 -27.62 21.32
C ILE A 475 -1.49 -26.68 20.71
N TYR A 476 -2.77 -27.05 20.71
CA TYR A 476 -3.79 -26.28 20.00
C TYR A 476 -4.25 -25.05 20.77
N THR A 477 -4.68 -24.05 20.01
CA THR A 477 -5.26 -22.80 20.51
C THR A 477 -6.78 -22.88 20.38
N ASP A 478 -7.52 -22.55 21.44
CA ASP A 478 -8.94 -22.25 21.34
C ASP A 478 -9.13 -20.75 21.02
N TYR A 479 -9.47 -20.45 19.77
CA TYR A 479 -9.71 -19.08 19.30
C TYR A 479 -11.02 -18.48 19.81
N SER A 480 -11.98 -19.30 20.27
CA SER A 480 -13.20 -18.80 20.91
C SER A 480 -12.93 -18.25 22.31
N GLY A 481 -11.86 -18.72 22.96
CA GLY A 481 -11.51 -18.38 24.33
C GLY A 481 -12.45 -18.98 25.39
N THR A 482 -13.24 -19.99 25.02
CA THR A 482 -14.22 -20.62 25.90
C THR A 482 -13.62 -21.75 26.74
N ASP A 483 -12.61 -22.45 26.22
CA ASP A 483 -11.89 -23.51 26.91
C ASP A 483 -10.45 -23.08 27.24
N ALA A 484 -10.24 -22.65 28.49
CA ALA A 484 -8.94 -22.24 29.00
C ALA A 484 -7.92 -23.39 29.13
N THR A 485 -8.35 -24.66 28.97
CA THR A 485 -7.44 -25.81 29.04
C THR A 485 -6.58 -25.97 27.77
N TYR A 486 -6.93 -25.28 26.68
CA TYR A 486 -6.06 -25.15 25.51
C TYR A 486 -4.96 -24.14 25.78
N LEU A 487 -3.71 -24.60 25.77
CA LEU A 487 -2.54 -23.82 26.13
C LEU A 487 -1.75 -23.34 24.90
N GLY A 488 -2.10 -23.79 23.70
CA GLY A 488 -1.50 -23.30 22.47
C GLY A 488 -1.68 -21.80 22.30
N SER A 489 -0.72 -21.19 21.63
CA SER A 489 -0.75 -19.79 21.22
C SER A 489 0.08 -19.61 19.96
N THR A 490 -0.40 -18.74 19.09
CA THR A 490 0.41 -18.21 17.99
C THR A 490 1.48 -17.30 18.57
N CYS A 491 2.73 -17.54 18.17
CA CYS A 491 3.82 -16.62 18.42
C CYS A 491 3.78 -15.49 17.39
N ASN A 492 3.58 -14.26 17.84
CA ASN A 492 3.60 -13.02 17.08
C ASN A 492 4.11 -11.87 17.95
N ILE A 493 4.01 -10.62 17.47
CA ILE A 493 4.54 -9.44 18.18
C ILE A 493 3.76 -9.08 19.46
N TYR A 494 2.48 -9.46 19.54
CA TYR A 494 1.62 -9.15 20.68
C TYR A 494 1.61 -10.28 21.72
N GLN A 495 1.76 -11.53 21.28
CA GLN A 495 1.76 -12.71 22.14
C GLN A 495 2.70 -13.78 21.59
N CYS A 496 3.55 -14.36 22.44
CA CYS A 496 4.37 -15.51 22.08
C CYS A 496 4.65 -16.36 23.32
N GLY A 497 3.69 -17.20 23.70
CA GLY A 497 3.69 -17.92 24.97
C GLY A 497 3.70 -16.98 26.19
N THR A 498 3.67 -17.56 27.39
CA THR A 498 3.79 -16.81 28.66
C THR A 498 5.24 -16.80 29.12
N SER A 499 5.81 -15.63 29.43
CA SER A 499 7.13 -15.52 30.07
C SER A 499 7.06 -15.85 31.57
N ASP A 500 8.16 -16.36 32.13
CA ASP A 500 8.32 -16.50 33.59
C ASP A 500 8.83 -15.19 34.24
N ILE A 501 9.29 -14.22 33.44
CA ILE A 501 9.62 -12.85 33.86
C ILE A 501 8.46 -11.92 33.48
N ALA A 502 7.93 -11.19 34.45
CA ALA A 502 6.85 -10.21 34.23
C ALA A 502 7.25 -9.16 33.19
N ASN A 503 6.29 -8.74 32.35
CA ASN A 503 6.46 -7.78 31.24
C ASN A 503 7.28 -8.26 30.04
N TYR A 504 7.65 -9.54 29.99
CA TYR A 504 8.33 -10.12 28.82
C TYR A 504 7.48 -11.18 28.11
N GLN A 505 7.85 -11.51 26.88
CA GLN A 505 7.33 -12.60 26.06
C GLN A 505 8.46 -13.25 25.24
N GLY A 506 8.19 -14.37 24.55
CA GLY A 506 9.20 -15.07 23.76
C GLY A 506 9.25 -16.58 23.97
N GLY A 507 8.21 -17.17 24.57
CA GLY A 507 8.11 -18.63 24.69
C GLY A 507 9.26 -19.25 25.49
N SER A 508 9.56 -18.69 26.67
CA SER A 508 10.64 -19.17 27.55
C SER A 508 10.65 -20.70 27.63
N PRO A 509 11.83 -21.35 27.50
CA PRO A 509 11.97 -22.78 27.66
C PRO A 509 11.31 -23.24 28.97
N ARG A 510 10.43 -24.24 28.90
CA ARG A 510 9.77 -24.77 30.10
C ARG A 510 10.62 -25.86 30.73
N THR A 511 10.65 -25.86 32.06
CA THR A 511 11.32 -26.88 32.88
C THR A 511 10.33 -27.83 33.56
N ASP A 512 9.02 -27.55 33.50
CA ASP A 512 7.96 -28.44 33.97
C ASP A 512 6.72 -28.33 33.08
N TYR A 513 6.24 -29.47 32.58
CA TYR A 513 5.06 -29.59 31.72
C TYR A 513 3.85 -30.21 32.45
N SER A 514 3.88 -30.26 33.78
CA SER A 514 2.73 -30.66 34.62
C SER A 514 1.56 -29.69 34.46
N ALA A 515 0.33 -30.17 34.69
CA ALA A 515 -0.87 -29.34 34.60
C ALA A 515 -0.85 -28.17 35.60
N SER A 516 -0.26 -28.37 36.78
CA SER A 516 -0.11 -27.34 37.81
C SER A 516 0.89 -26.24 37.38
N ALA A 517 2.05 -26.61 36.84
CA ALA A 517 3.07 -25.66 36.40
C ALA A 517 2.63 -24.83 35.18
N LEU A 518 1.75 -25.39 34.34
CA LEU A 518 1.22 -24.74 33.15
C LEU A 518 -0.11 -24.00 33.39
N SER A 519 -0.62 -23.99 34.62
CA SER A 519 -1.83 -23.26 34.96
C SER A 519 -1.70 -21.77 34.60
N ASN A 520 -2.69 -21.23 33.88
CA ASN A 520 -2.71 -19.86 33.34
C ASN A 520 -1.53 -19.49 32.43
N LYS A 521 -0.80 -20.46 31.89
CA LYS A 521 0.30 -20.24 30.95
C LYS A 521 -0.08 -20.65 29.53
N LYS A 522 0.45 -19.93 28.55
CA LYS A 522 0.40 -20.28 27.13
C LYS A 522 1.75 -20.76 26.63
N LEU A 523 1.72 -21.61 25.61
CA LEU A 523 2.87 -22.21 24.94
C LEU A 523 2.94 -21.71 23.50
N ALA A 524 4.10 -21.20 23.08
CA ALA A 524 4.37 -20.86 21.69
C ALA A 524 4.39 -22.16 20.87
N THR A 525 3.40 -22.33 20.01
CA THR A 525 3.13 -23.61 19.30
C THR A 525 2.84 -23.38 17.82
N HIS A 526 2.33 -22.21 17.47
CA HIS A 526 2.04 -21.83 16.09
C HIS A 526 2.92 -20.65 15.67
N SER A 527 3.36 -20.67 14.43
CA SER A 527 4.16 -19.63 13.80
C SER A 527 3.29 -18.54 13.20
N SER A 528 3.85 -17.35 13.01
CA SER A 528 3.23 -16.27 12.23
C SER A 528 4.24 -15.51 11.40
N ILE A 529 3.77 -14.95 10.29
CA ILE A 529 4.51 -13.99 9.47
C ILE A 529 3.58 -12.83 9.19
N SER A 530 3.97 -11.61 9.54
CA SER A 530 3.22 -10.40 9.20
C SER A 530 4.10 -9.39 8.48
N ILE A 531 3.50 -8.69 7.53
CA ILE A 531 4.15 -7.71 6.68
C ILE A 531 3.29 -6.45 6.65
N GLY A 532 3.89 -5.32 7.00
CA GLY A 532 3.30 -4.01 6.82
C GLY A 532 2.27 -3.64 7.88
N THR A 533 1.15 -3.08 7.43
CA THR A 533 0.02 -2.68 8.27
C THR A 533 -0.78 -3.90 8.74
N VAL A 534 -0.28 -4.55 9.79
CA VAL A 534 -0.94 -5.68 10.46
C VAL A 534 -1.21 -5.29 11.91
N TYR A 535 -2.37 -5.67 12.41
CA TYR A 535 -2.80 -5.40 13.78
C TYR A 535 -3.44 -6.64 14.41
N SER A 536 -3.60 -6.62 15.73
CA SER A 536 -4.40 -7.61 16.45
C SER A 536 -5.55 -6.94 17.21
N PRO A 537 -6.81 -7.35 17.01
CA PRO A 537 -7.94 -6.82 17.77
C PRO A 537 -8.11 -7.48 19.15
N ASP A 538 -7.42 -8.58 19.42
CA ASP A 538 -7.66 -9.47 20.57
C ASP A 538 -6.40 -9.75 21.40
N GLY A 539 -5.39 -8.88 21.30
CA GLY A 539 -4.18 -8.95 22.10
C GLY A 539 -3.20 -10.04 21.68
N GLY A 540 -3.25 -10.46 20.41
CA GLY A 540 -2.31 -11.40 19.81
C GLY A 540 -2.85 -12.81 19.57
N LYS A 541 -4.15 -13.06 19.78
CA LYS A 541 -4.72 -14.37 19.42
C LYS A 541 -4.92 -14.48 17.91
N THR A 542 -5.30 -13.37 17.28
CA THR A 542 -5.50 -13.26 15.83
C THR A 542 -4.76 -12.04 15.29
N LEU A 543 -4.10 -12.20 14.15
CA LEU A 543 -3.51 -11.12 13.36
C LEU A 543 -4.34 -10.86 12.09
N LEU A 544 -4.55 -9.58 11.78
CA LEU A 544 -5.29 -9.13 10.60
C LEU A 544 -4.50 -8.11 9.79
N ALA A 545 -4.47 -8.30 8.48
CA ALA A 545 -3.98 -7.30 7.54
C ALA A 545 -5.02 -6.19 7.36
N PHE A 546 -4.61 -4.95 7.56
CA PHE A 546 -5.45 -3.78 7.33
C PHE A 546 -5.74 -3.63 5.84
N LYS A 547 -7.00 -3.34 5.49
CA LYS A 547 -7.46 -3.29 4.09
C LYS A 547 -7.57 -1.87 3.52
N GLY A 548 -7.19 -0.84 4.28
CA GLY A 548 -7.47 0.54 3.97
C GLY A 548 -8.86 1.00 4.44
N ASP A 549 -9.01 2.31 4.56
CA ASP A 549 -10.28 3.01 4.79
C ASP A 549 -10.28 4.34 3.99
N ALA A 550 -11.25 5.22 4.23
CA ALA A 550 -11.37 6.47 3.47
C ALA A 550 -10.20 7.45 3.72
N SER A 551 -9.52 7.34 4.86
CA SER A 551 -8.48 8.27 5.32
C SER A 551 -7.10 7.63 5.39
N ASN A 552 -7.00 6.30 5.28
CA ASN A 552 -5.77 5.56 5.43
C ASN A 552 -5.67 4.43 4.41
N ASP A 553 -4.45 4.17 3.96
CA ASP A 553 -4.14 3.05 3.07
C ASP A 553 -3.13 2.12 3.74
N ALA A 554 -3.19 0.84 3.38
CA ALA A 554 -2.29 -0.18 3.90
C ALA A 554 -0.96 -0.12 3.15
N ILE A 555 0.15 -0.37 3.85
CA ILE A 555 1.47 -0.54 3.25
C ILE A 555 2.07 -1.87 3.66
N GLY A 556 2.91 -2.47 2.83
CA GLY A 556 3.61 -3.71 3.22
C GLY A 556 4.68 -4.14 2.22
N ILE A 557 4.29 -4.49 1.00
CA ILE A 557 5.26 -4.86 -0.05
C ILE A 557 5.29 -3.79 -1.13
N SER A 558 6.49 -3.40 -1.56
CA SER A 558 6.63 -2.57 -2.75
C SER A 558 7.79 -2.96 -3.66
N PHE A 559 7.66 -2.63 -4.94
CA PHE A 559 8.67 -2.88 -5.96
C PHE A 559 9.15 -1.58 -6.61
N GLY A 560 10.42 -1.56 -7.04
CA GLY A 560 10.95 -0.48 -7.88
C GLY A 560 11.38 0.78 -7.13
N GLY A 561 11.39 0.76 -5.80
CA GLY A 561 11.89 1.84 -4.96
C GLY A 561 11.11 1.96 -3.65
N PRO A 562 11.59 2.80 -2.71
CA PRO A 562 10.83 3.10 -1.49
C PRO A 562 9.53 3.83 -1.83
N LEU A 563 8.50 3.64 -1.01
CA LEU A 563 7.22 4.35 -1.12
C LEU A 563 7.42 5.87 -1.05
N GLN A 564 6.76 6.59 -1.97
CA GLN A 564 6.80 8.05 -2.07
C GLN A 564 5.39 8.64 -2.07
N ASN A 565 5.29 9.88 -1.63
CA ASN A 565 4.03 10.62 -1.69
C ASN A 565 3.56 10.76 -3.14
N ASN A 566 2.24 10.75 -3.34
CA ASN A 566 1.64 10.95 -4.64
C ASN A 566 0.42 11.85 -4.52
N THR A 567 0.31 12.84 -5.40
CA THR A 567 -0.80 13.79 -5.41
C THR A 567 -1.38 13.85 -6.81
N LEU A 568 -2.69 13.61 -6.90
CA LEU A 568 -3.46 13.73 -8.13
C LEU A 568 -4.46 14.88 -7.99
N THR A 569 -4.50 15.75 -8.99
CA THR A 569 -5.39 16.90 -9.03
C THR A 569 -6.09 16.96 -10.37
N THR A 570 -7.41 17.10 -10.34
CA THR A 570 -8.23 17.33 -11.55
C THR A 570 -9.15 18.51 -11.31
N THR A 571 -9.33 19.31 -12.37
CA THR A 571 -10.26 20.45 -12.39
C THR A 571 -11.31 20.25 -13.47
N THR A 572 -12.56 20.52 -13.12
CA THR A 572 -13.70 20.58 -14.04
C THR A 572 -14.25 22.00 -14.06
N SER A 573 -14.87 22.35 -15.17
CA SER A 573 -15.53 23.64 -15.34
C SER A 573 -16.92 23.46 -15.95
N ASN A 574 -17.80 24.41 -15.68
CA ASN A 574 -19.07 24.53 -16.37
C ASN A 574 -19.39 26.00 -16.63
N THR A 575 -19.85 26.31 -17.83
CA THR A 575 -20.31 27.65 -18.21
C THR A 575 -21.82 27.66 -18.30
N ALA A 576 -22.47 28.24 -17.29
CA ALA A 576 -23.90 28.43 -17.28
C ALA A 576 -24.27 29.70 -18.08
N ILE A 577 -25.32 29.62 -18.89
CA ILE A 577 -25.80 30.72 -19.74
C ILE A 577 -27.26 31.01 -19.41
N GLN A 578 -27.55 32.23 -18.98
CA GLN A 578 -28.91 32.70 -18.74
C GLN A 578 -29.32 33.69 -19.82
N VAL A 579 -30.59 33.59 -20.24
CA VAL A 579 -31.16 34.35 -21.35
C VAL A 579 -32.32 35.22 -20.86
N ARG A 580 -32.38 36.45 -21.36
CA ARG A 580 -33.56 37.31 -21.28
C ARG A 580 -33.91 37.85 -22.66
N TYR A 581 -35.18 38.13 -22.89
CA TYR A 581 -35.66 38.64 -24.17
C TYR A 581 -36.75 39.68 -23.98
N ALA A 582 -36.91 40.56 -24.96
CA ALA A 582 -38.06 41.43 -25.09
C ALA A 582 -38.82 41.03 -26.36
N GLU A 583 -40.14 41.14 -26.32
CA GLU A 583 -41.02 40.61 -27.37
C GLU A 583 -41.97 41.69 -27.88
N ARG A 584 -42.25 41.62 -29.18
CA ARG A 584 -43.30 42.40 -29.83
C ARG A 584 -44.14 41.55 -30.76
N ALA A 585 -45.40 41.91 -30.92
CA ALA A 585 -46.37 41.25 -31.79
C ALA A 585 -47.02 42.25 -32.74
N MET A 586 -47.35 41.80 -33.94
CA MET A 586 -48.01 42.64 -34.94
C MET A 586 -49.49 42.77 -34.58
N SER A 587 -49.92 44.01 -34.33
CA SER A 587 -51.33 44.38 -34.22
C SER A 587 -51.87 44.71 -35.60
N THR A 588 -52.99 44.09 -35.95
CA THR A 588 -53.72 44.35 -37.19
C THR A 588 -55.06 44.97 -36.84
N SER A 589 -55.27 46.22 -37.24
CA SER A 589 -56.56 46.89 -37.13
C SER A 589 -57.18 47.04 -38.52
N THR A 590 -58.50 46.83 -38.60
CA THR A 590 -59.25 46.97 -39.85
C THR A 590 -60.32 48.03 -39.76
N TRP A 591 -60.57 48.72 -40.87
CA TRP A 591 -61.70 49.63 -41.02
C TRP A 591 -62.29 49.50 -42.43
N LEU A 592 -63.46 50.08 -42.67
CA LEU A 592 -64.00 50.19 -44.03
C LEU A 592 -63.25 51.31 -44.77
N GLN A 593 -62.35 50.96 -45.68
CA GLN A 593 -61.49 51.93 -46.37
C GLN A 593 -62.22 52.64 -47.50
N SER A 594 -62.97 51.89 -48.30
CA SER A 594 -63.85 52.49 -49.30
C SER A 594 -65.17 51.75 -49.34
N SER A 595 -66.25 52.49 -49.49
CA SER A 595 -67.56 51.95 -49.87
C SER A 595 -67.97 52.65 -51.15
N ARG A 596 -68.20 51.88 -52.21
CA ARG A 596 -68.61 52.40 -53.52
C ARG A 596 -69.90 51.77 -53.96
N CYS A 597 -70.82 52.58 -54.49
CA CYS A 597 -72.01 52.07 -55.12
C CYS A 597 -71.69 51.38 -56.45
N THR A 598 -72.17 50.14 -56.62
CA THR A 598 -72.00 49.34 -57.85
C THR A 598 -73.33 49.02 -58.54
N GLY A 599 -74.45 49.25 -57.86
CA GLY A 599 -75.80 49.12 -58.41
C GLY A 599 -76.76 50.12 -57.76
N THR A 600 -77.64 50.69 -58.56
CA THR A 600 -78.66 51.65 -58.12
C THR A 600 -80.06 51.11 -58.38
N ASN A 601 -80.99 51.39 -57.48
CA ASN A 601 -82.41 51.17 -57.75
C ASN A 601 -82.97 52.24 -58.71
N ILE A 602 -84.26 52.11 -59.08
CA ILE A 602 -84.91 52.99 -60.07
C ILE A 602 -84.94 54.47 -59.63
N TRP A 603 -84.74 54.75 -58.34
CA TRP A 603 -84.79 56.08 -57.73
C TRP A 603 -83.40 56.71 -57.55
N GLY A 604 -82.35 56.08 -58.10
CA GLY A 604 -80.97 56.57 -57.98
C GLY A 604 -80.37 56.36 -56.59
N THR A 605 -80.97 55.51 -55.74
CA THR A 605 -80.41 55.12 -54.43
C THR A 605 -79.56 53.87 -54.58
N CYS A 606 -78.44 53.81 -53.88
CA CYS A 606 -77.55 52.67 -53.92
C CYS A 606 -78.16 51.43 -53.24
N ASN A 607 -78.18 50.29 -53.95
CA ASN A 607 -78.68 49.01 -53.43
C ASN A 607 -77.65 47.87 -53.50
N SER A 608 -76.44 48.15 -53.97
CA SER A 608 -75.33 47.19 -53.99
C SER A 608 -74.00 47.93 -53.86
N THR A 609 -73.17 47.54 -52.89
CA THR A 609 -71.89 48.19 -52.59
C THR A 609 -70.70 47.26 -52.84
N SER A 610 -69.59 47.84 -53.25
CA SER A 610 -68.26 47.21 -53.20
C SER A 610 -67.47 47.87 -52.08
N ASP A 611 -67.18 47.09 -51.06
CA ASP A 611 -66.52 47.54 -49.85
C ASP A 611 -65.09 46.98 -49.82
N THR A 612 -64.11 47.86 -49.59
CA THR A 612 -62.70 47.46 -49.43
C THR A 612 -62.31 47.62 -47.97
N THR A 613 -61.80 46.54 -47.37
CA THR A 613 -61.25 46.56 -46.02
C THR A 613 -59.88 47.21 -46.01
N GLY A 614 -59.71 48.24 -45.19
CA GLY A 614 -58.41 48.83 -44.88
C GLY A 614 -57.68 48.04 -43.80
N TYR A 615 -56.37 47.95 -43.92
CA TYR A 615 -55.48 47.32 -42.94
C TYR A 615 -54.46 48.32 -42.39
N LEU A 616 -54.32 48.34 -41.06
CA LEU A 616 -53.26 49.03 -40.33
C LEU A 616 -52.43 47.99 -39.59
N TYR A 617 -51.16 47.89 -39.96
CA TYR A 617 -50.19 47.01 -39.30
C TYR A 617 -49.24 47.84 -38.45
N GLN A 618 -49.14 47.55 -37.17
CA GLN A 618 -48.19 48.22 -36.27
C GLN A 618 -47.76 47.29 -35.14
N TRP A 619 -46.62 47.56 -34.50
CA TRP A 619 -46.14 46.75 -33.39
C TRP A 619 -46.82 47.14 -32.09
N GLN A 620 -47.26 46.13 -31.35
CA GLN A 620 -47.47 46.19 -29.91
C GLN A 620 -46.33 45.48 -29.21
N TYR A 621 -45.97 45.97 -28.03
CA TYR A 621 -44.82 45.51 -27.26
C TYR A 621 -45.30 44.83 -25.98
N ASP A 622 -44.68 43.70 -25.62
CA ASP A 622 -45.04 43.00 -24.39
C ASP A 622 -44.35 43.68 -23.19
N ASN A 623 -45.15 44.24 -22.29
CA ASN A 623 -44.66 44.90 -21.08
C ASN A 623 -44.41 43.93 -19.90
N GLY A 624 -44.50 42.62 -20.15
CA GLY A 624 -44.38 41.55 -19.16
C GLY A 624 -45.72 41.01 -18.64
N THR A 625 -46.82 41.71 -18.92
CA THR A 625 -48.19 41.31 -18.52
C THR A 625 -49.17 41.27 -19.69
N SER A 626 -49.04 42.20 -20.64
CA SER A 626 -49.90 42.31 -21.81
C SER A 626 -49.19 43.03 -22.96
N LEU A 627 -49.75 42.91 -24.17
CA LEU A 627 -49.34 43.68 -25.32
C LEU A 627 -49.85 45.11 -25.20
N VAL A 628 -48.94 46.08 -25.20
CA VAL A 628 -49.26 47.51 -25.12
C VAL A 628 -48.86 48.25 -26.40
N ASN A 629 -49.52 49.39 -26.61
CA ASN A 629 -49.18 50.28 -27.71
C ASN A 629 -47.78 50.88 -27.50
N SER A 630 -47.07 51.14 -28.59
CA SER A 630 -45.73 51.75 -28.54
C SER A 630 -45.74 53.10 -27.82
N ALA A 631 -44.79 53.28 -26.91
CA ALA A 631 -44.63 54.51 -26.14
C ALA A 631 -44.14 55.70 -26.98
N ASN A 632 -43.42 55.45 -28.08
CA ASN A 632 -42.80 56.49 -28.90
C ASN A 632 -43.52 56.71 -30.25
N GLY A 633 -44.62 55.99 -30.52
CA GLY A 633 -45.43 56.23 -31.72
C GLY A 633 -46.56 55.23 -31.89
N TRP A 634 -47.80 55.71 -31.90
CA TRP A 634 -48.99 54.89 -32.19
C TRP A 634 -49.84 55.56 -33.26
N THR A 635 -50.21 54.81 -34.29
CA THR A 635 -51.11 55.31 -35.33
C THR A 635 -52.53 54.89 -34.98
N ALA A 636 -53.44 55.86 -34.85
CA ALA A 636 -54.85 55.56 -34.66
C ALA A 636 -55.44 54.97 -35.95
N THR A 637 -56.26 53.93 -35.80
CA THR A 637 -57.02 53.38 -36.93
C THR A 637 -57.94 54.46 -37.50
N PRO A 638 -57.95 54.67 -38.82
CA PRO A 638 -58.88 55.60 -39.44
C PRO A 638 -60.34 55.25 -39.08
N THR A 639 -61.19 56.27 -39.01
CA THR A 639 -62.63 56.06 -38.92
C THR A 639 -63.13 55.39 -40.20
N SER A 640 -64.07 54.46 -40.10
CA SER A 640 -64.66 53.82 -41.29
C SER A 640 -65.24 54.85 -42.25
N ALA A 641 -65.03 54.65 -43.56
CA ALA A 641 -65.74 55.40 -44.59
C ALA A 641 -67.25 55.23 -44.40
N ALA A 642 -68.02 56.28 -44.68
CA ALA A 642 -69.47 56.20 -44.62
C ALA A 642 -69.97 55.15 -45.63
N SER A 643 -70.83 54.22 -45.20
CA SER A 643 -71.37 53.19 -46.08
C SER A 643 -72.24 53.81 -47.17
N CYS A 644 -72.06 53.36 -48.41
CA CYS A 644 -72.93 53.77 -49.51
C CYS A 644 -74.29 53.07 -49.51
N ASN A 645 -74.49 52.06 -48.65
CA ASN A 645 -75.74 51.31 -48.60
C ASN A 645 -76.90 52.23 -48.19
N GLY A 646 -77.92 52.38 -49.06
CA GLY A 646 -79.04 53.31 -48.87
C GLY A 646 -78.74 54.78 -49.19
N GLY A 647 -77.54 55.11 -49.70
CA GLY A 647 -77.12 56.46 -50.08
C GLY A 647 -77.27 56.78 -51.57
N SER A 648 -76.59 57.84 -52.04
CA SER A 648 -76.60 58.27 -53.46
C SER A 648 -76.08 57.20 -54.42
N GLY A 649 -76.65 57.10 -55.62
CA GLY A 649 -76.21 56.19 -56.68
C GLY A 649 -74.82 56.49 -57.28
N SER A 650 -74.28 57.68 -57.00
CA SER A 650 -72.89 58.06 -57.32
C SER A 650 -71.95 58.00 -56.11
N CYS A 651 -72.39 57.40 -55.00
CA CYS A 651 -71.63 57.34 -53.75
C CYS A 651 -70.29 56.60 -53.92
N ASN A 652 -69.20 57.27 -53.53
CA ASN A 652 -67.83 56.76 -53.54
C ASN A 652 -67.08 57.37 -52.36
N ASN A 653 -67.27 56.78 -51.17
CA ASN A 653 -66.66 57.27 -49.94
C ASN A 653 -65.34 56.54 -49.70
N VAL A 654 -64.29 57.30 -49.40
CA VAL A 654 -62.97 56.78 -49.03
C VAL A 654 -62.56 57.35 -47.68
N SER A 655 -61.94 56.53 -46.84
CA SER A 655 -61.36 56.93 -45.56
C SER A 655 -59.98 56.31 -45.39
N GLY A 656 -58.98 57.18 -45.27
CA GLY A 656 -57.58 56.77 -45.21
C GLY A 656 -57.09 56.06 -46.48
N THR A 657 -55.86 55.57 -46.41
CA THR A 657 -55.20 54.76 -47.44
C THR A 657 -55.03 53.34 -46.93
N THR A 658 -54.83 52.34 -47.79
CA THR A 658 -54.51 50.97 -47.33
C THR A 658 -53.43 50.33 -48.20
N PRO A 659 -52.49 49.56 -47.61
CA PRO A 659 -52.24 49.39 -46.17
C PRO A 659 -51.61 50.64 -45.52
N ILE A 660 -51.92 50.87 -44.23
CA ILE A 660 -51.17 51.80 -43.38
C ILE A 660 -50.22 50.97 -42.52
N TYR A 661 -49.04 51.50 -42.30
CA TYR A 661 -48.07 50.89 -41.39
C TYR A 661 -47.74 51.87 -40.26
N GLY A 662 -47.49 51.36 -39.06
CA GLY A 662 -47.09 52.16 -37.90
C GLY A 662 -45.88 53.04 -38.20
N THR A 663 -45.72 54.15 -37.49
CA THR A 663 -44.62 55.11 -37.74
C THR A 663 -43.24 54.47 -37.56
N VAL A 664 -42.17 55.10 -38.06
CA VAL A 664 -40.79 54.64 -37.79
C VAL A 664 -40.52 54.56 -36.29
N ALA A 665 -41.08 55.50 -35.51
CA ALA A 665 -40.98 55.49 -34.05
C ALA A 665 -41.76 54.33 -33.38
N ASN A 666 -42.87 53.87 -33.98
CA ASN A 666 -43.54 52.64 -33.57
C ASN A 666 -42.64 51.39 -33.74
N ARG A 667 -41.83 51.34 -34.79
CA ARG A 667 -41.06 50.15 -35.18
C ARG A 667 -39.64 50.12 -34.65
N THR A 668 -39.08 51.29 -34.34
CA THR A 668 -37.72 51.42 -33.84
C THR A 668 -37.68 51.04 -32.37
N TRP A 669 -36.86 50.03 -32.06
CA TRP A 669 -36.60 49.55 -30.71
C TRP A 669 -35.15 49.07 -30.61
N SER A 670 -34.59 49.08 -29.41
CA SER A 670 -33.23 48.65 -29.09
C SER A 670 -33.18 48.05 -27.68
N ASP A 671 -32.06 47.44 -27.33
CA ASP A 671 -31.80 46.91 -25.99
C ASP A 671 -31.78 47.99 -24.89
N THR A 672 -31.63 49.26 -25.26
CA THR A 672 -31.73 50.45 -24.40
C THR A 672 -33.10 51.13 -24.43
N ASN A 673 -33.93 50.86 -25.44
CA ASN A 673 -35.29 51.39 -25.57
C ASN A 673 -36.23 50.34 -26.18
N LEU A 674 -36.94 49.61 -25.32
CA LEU A 674 -37.89 48.56 -25.71
C LEU A 674 -39.26 49.10 -26.15
N ASN A 675 -39.40 50.41 -26.32
CA ASN A 675 -40.59 51.07 -26.86
C ASN A 675 -41.90 50.78 -26.10
N GLY A 676 -41.82 50.62 -24.78
CA GLY A 676 -42.93 50.24 -23.89
C GLY A 676 -42.94 48.76 -23.47
N GLY A 677 -42.08 47.93 -24.08
CA GLY A 677 -41.88 46.54 -23.68
C GLY A 677 -40.96 46.35 -22.48
N ALA A 678 -40.92 45.14 -21.93
CA ALA A 678 -40.08 44.76 -20.80
C ALA A 678 -39.20 43.54 -21.10
N TRP A 679 -38.10 43.42 -20.37
CA TRP A 679 -37.28 42.20 -20.38
C TRP A 679 -37.99 41.06 -19.65
N LYS A 680 -38.08 39.91 -20.32
CA LYS A 680 -38.66 38.66 -19.84
C LYS A 680 -37.57 37.61 -19.68
N SER A 681 -37.69 36.81 -18.64
CA SER A 681 -36.83 35.63 -18.38
C SER A 681 -37.61 34.32 -18.34
N THR A 682 -38.94 34.36 -18.60
CA THR A 682 -39.81 33.18 -18.61
C THR A 682 -39.50 32.26 -19.79
N SER A 683 -39.79 30.96 -19.64
CA SER A 683 -39.54 29.97 -20.70
C SER A 683 -40.34 30.29 -21.96
N SER A 684 -39.67 30.24 -23.12
CA SER A 684 -40.25 30.43 -24.45
C SER A 684 -39.60 29.50 -25.46
N ALA A 685 -40.39 28.53 -25.97
CA ALA A 685 -39.93 27.60 -27.01
C ALA A 685 -39.57 28.33 -28.31
N ALA A 686 -40.28 29.42 -28.65
CA ALA A 686 -40.01 30.20 -29.85
C ALA A 686 -38.65 30.91 -29.78
N VAL A 687 -38.31 31.50 -28.64
CA VAL A 687 -37.01 32.15 -28.43
C VAL A 687 -35.89 31.11 -28.40
N ASN A 688 -36.09 29.97 -27.72
CA ASN A 688 -35.11 28.89 -27.66
C ASN A 688 -34.79 28.31 -29.04
N ALA A 689 -35.82 28.10 -29.88
CA ALA A 689 -35.63 27.66 -31.25
C ALA A 689 -34.91 28.71 -32.11
N PHE A 690 -35.13 30.00 -31.85
CA PHE A 690 -34.52 31.10 -32.59
C PHE A 690 -33.02 31.27 -32.27
N ILE A 691 -32.63 31.23 -31.00
CA ILE A 691 -31.23 31.48 -30.59
C ILE A 691 -30.36 30.22 -30.64
N GLY A 692 -30.96 29.03 -30.62
CA GLY A 692 -30.25 27.77 -30.56
C GLY A 692 -29.63 27.47 -29.19
N ALA A 693 -29.43 26.18 -28.90
CA ALA A 693 -29.01 25.71 -27.57
C ALA A 693 -27.64 26.25 -27.11
N SER A 694 -26.73 26.60 -28.02
CA SER A 694 -25.41 27.15 -27.68
C SER A 694 -25.46 28.55 -27.05
N ASN A 695 -26.59 29.25 -27.16
CA ASN A 695 -26.79 30.59 -26.60
C ASN A 695 -27.54 30.61 -25.26
N GLY A 696 -27.85 29.42 -24.72
CA GLY A 696 -28.61 29.23 -23.49
C GLY A 696 -30.11 29.03 -23.75
N THR A 697 -30.86 28.91 -22.66
CA THR A 697 -32.30 28.62 -22.69
C THR A 697 -33.04 29.64 -21.85
N THR A 698 -34.16 30.15 -22.36
CA THR A 698 -35.08 30.99 -21.58
C THR A 698 -35.71 30.19 -20.44
N GLY A 699 -36.09 30.86 -19.35
CA GLY A 699 -36.58 30.20 -18.13
C GLY A 699 -35.48 29.68 -17.20
N TYR A 700 -34.23 29.61 -17.65
CA TYR A 700 -33.08 29.22 -16.82
C TYR A 700 -32.49 30.44 -16.11
N VAL A 701 -32.27 30.32 -14.80
CA VAL A 701 -31.57 31.30 -13.96
C VAL A 701 -30.29 30.65 -13.45
N ILE A 702 -29.15 31.31 -13.62
CA ILE A 702 -27.87 30.80 -13.10
C ILE A 702 -28.00 30.69 -11.56
N PRO A 703 -27.89 29.49 -10.97
CA PRO A 703 -28.01 29.30 -9.53
C PRO A 703 -26.95 30.07 -8.74
N ALA A 704 -27.22 30.42 -7.48
CA ALA A 704 -26.21 31.01 -6.60
C ALA A 704 -25.08 30.02 -6.23
N THR A 705 -25.33 28.72 -6.35
CA THR A 705 -24.38 27.64 -6.10
C THR A 705 -23.47 27.37 -7.30
N ASN A 706 -22.33 26.74 -7.05
CA ASN A 706 -21.40 26.29 -8.10
C ASN A 706 -22.09 25.27 -9.02
N THR A 707 -21.95 25.46 -10.33
CA THR A 707 -22.57 24.62 -11.36
C THR A 707 -21.59 23.65 -12.03
N ALA A 708 -20.30 23.68 -11.69
CA ALA A 708 -19.33 22.71 -12.17
C ALA A 708 -19.49 21.37 -11.44
N PRO A 709 -19.38 20.24 -12.16
CA PRO A 709 -19.48 18.92 -11.55
C PRO A 709 -18.22 18.61 -10.73
N ILE A 710 -18.34 17.85 -9.64
CA ILE A 710 -17.16 17.43 -8.85
C ILE A 710 -16.26 16.54 -9.73
N PRO A 711 -14.95 16.85 -9.88
CA PRO A 711 -14.05 16.01 -10.66
C PRO A 711 -13.95 14.58 -10.12
N ASN A 712 -13.92 13.61 -11.04
CA ASN A 712 -13.47 12.26 -10.72
C ASN A 712 -11.93 12.23 -10.73
N VAL A 713 -11.33 11.75 -9.64
CA VAL A 713 -9.88 11.62 -9.49
C VAL A 713 -9.57 10.19 -9.08
N ALA A 714 -8.68 9.54 -9.84
CA ALA A 714 -8.22 8.18 -9.55
C ALA A 714 -7.63 8.06 -8.14
N SER A 715 -7.40 6.83 -7.66
CA SER A 715 -6.70 6.64 -6.40
C SER A 715 -5.26 7.17 -6.52
N PRO A 716 -4.77 8.01 -5.60
CA PRO A 716 -3.37 8.40 -5.56
C PRO A 716 -2.46 7.30 -4.98
N SER A 717 -2.98 6.15 -4.53
CA SER A 717 -2.15 5.03 -4.06
C SER A 717 -1.11 4.63 -5.13
N PRO A 718 0.19 4.53 -4.78
CA PRO A 718 1.21 4.10 -5.72
C PRO A 718 0.91 2.69 -6.27
N SER A 719 1.04 2.50 -7.57
CA SER A 719 0.87 1.18 -8.21
C SER A 719 1.93 0.17 -7.78
N THR A 720 3.03 0.65 -7.21
CA THR A 720 4.10 -0.15 -6.64
C THR A 720 3.82 -0.64 -5.23
N ASN A 721 2.76 -0.18 -4.56
CA ASN A 721 2.34 -0.66 -3.23
C ASN A 721 1.36 -1.83 -3.36
N PHE A 722 1.76 -3.01 -2.87
CA PHE A 722 0.95 -4.24 -2.91
C PHE A 722 0.22 -4.51 -1.59
N GLY A 723 0.28 -3.56 -0.64
CA GLY A 723 -0.43 -3.65 0.62
C GLY A 723 0.24 -4.58 1.64
N SER A 724 -0.49 -4.88 2.71
CA SER A 724 -0.03 -5.71 3.83
C SER A 724 -0.46 -7.17 3.69
N ALA A 725 0.25 -8.07 4.37
CA ALA A 725 -0.02 -9.50 4.34
C ALA A 725 0.20 -10.13 5.71
N VAL A 726 -0.54 -11.22 5.98
CA VAL A 726 -0.42 -11.97 7.23
C VAL A 726 -0.62 -13.47 6.97
N ILE A 727 0.25 -14.27 7.57
CA ILE A 727 0.12 -15.69 7.79
C ILE A 727 0.06 -15.86 9.30
N ASP A 728 -1.06 -16.35 9.81
CA ASP A 728 -1.29 -16.50 11.24
C ASP A 728 -1.64 -17.95 11.58
N GLY A 729 -1.19 -18.41 12.75
CA GLY A 729 -1.49 -19.74 13.27
C GLY A 729 -0.89 -20.91 12.48
N LEU A 730 0.27 -20.77 11.83
CA LEU A 730 0.90 -21.88 11.09
C LEU A 730 1.47 -22.94 12.05
N LEU A 731 0.90 -24.15 12.04
CA LEU A 731 1.39 -25.32 12.77
C LEU A 731 1.75 -26.44 11.81
N ILE A 732 2.96 -26.97 11.94
CA ILE A 732 3.37 -28.19 11.25
C ILE A 732 3.07 -29.38 12.16
N GLN A 733 2.07 -30.19 11.81
CA GLN A 733 1.73 -31.38 12.60
C GLN A 733 2.77 -32.49 12.43
N HIS A 734 3.27 -32.69 11.21
CA HIS A 734 4.32 -33.63 10.84
C HIS A 734 4.89 -33.20 9.50
N MET A 735 6.21 -33.25 9.35
CA MET A 735 6.89 -33.00 8.07
C MET A 735 8.14 -33.86 8.04
N LYS A 736 8.36 -34.58 6.94
CA LYS A 736 9.57 -35.36 6.75
C LYS A 736 10.17 -35.05 5.39
N ILE A 737 11.43 -34.61 5.41
CA ILE A 737 12.27 -34.45 4.24
C ILE A 737 13.32 -35.54 4.33
N THR A 738 13.49 -36.32 3.26
CA THR A 738 14.46 -37.42 3.24
C THR A 738 15.21 -37.36 1.92
N THR A 739 16.53 -37.51 1.99
CA THR A 739 17.34 -37.63 0.79
C THR A 739 17.01 -38.94 0.09
N THR A 740 17.11 -38.98 -1.23
CA THR A 740 16.99 -40.23 -2.00
C THR A 740 18.38 -40.59 -2.53
N GLY A 741 19.13 -41.36 -1.74
CA GLY A 741 20.44 -41.91 -2.12
C GLY A 741 21.63 -40.97 -1.94
N LEU A 742 22.53 -41.34 -1.01
CA LEU A 742 23.97 -41.21 -1.23
C LEU A 742 24.47 -42.43 -2.01
#